data_AF-A0A067TX36-F1
#
_entry.id   AF-A0A067TX36-F1
#
_cell.length_a   1.000
_cell.length_b   1.000
_cell.length_c   1.000
_cell.angle_alpha   90.00
_cell.angle_beta   90.00
_cell.angle_gamma   90.00
#
_symmetry.space_group_name_H-M   'P 1'
#
loop_
_entity.id
_entity.type
_entity.pdbx_description
1 polymer ?
#
loop_
_entity_poly.entity_id
_entity_poly.type
_entity_poly.pdbx_seq_one_letter_code
_entity_poly.pdbx_strand_id
1 'polypeptide(L)'
;MVSKGSGSLSPLSSSTTLSSPCSPDLNKSTEFIQGSPFNNPRTQASTIIEYISSKPGTSSAVYIYDVAEQVGFGTLTKEWARVTKDGPAVVDLQTRAGAGLGLVGRLSQGTSLDTVKGTILTAYTTPSGLALMAPSFTYLPVASPTTRLIVQVPTVTAVGETLALSPTLSPLASVWPILPQNVAVILSSTPQQAVDFASLSYKVTTSHIVHLFDHHSASREIGHSISPTTLIGDGLTFQEALHEAGYKLFEYHGDPEASTVVVLMNGPFALTLKAAVKNTTGLGIIIVNVLRPWDELAIQSAIPPSVTTVHVLDDVPNAVTLGSLYVDVFGALWNTAPKRAVHPHRITPTQTLDFVGVDGAFLRFVQEISHIPISEPLTAGIKKVLLFSVPRSPLASFANFLEELFIEKKGILSRLLTDHDVFSKPSGITANRLLISRNNITDPLPIPVALPFGPHSSEFLGILDQSLLKTHSLLNHAKKGSIVLVVTSWTPAELVSNISQEVAAIVLERGLYLYTIDVKGIARDIVTPQGPIQDAVQNLLLELVFLRFYLGASASEATVLQLAHTSFDDLIEGIPLSKFSGHAWSNLQFVNIPPLDKTTPSESPALKEFEANAIAVEIAEGKTVVNGAHLTTWHDAAKHILFPSVFTPPREEDSLSDPALRPEITDTTFLVTCTVNKRLTPLEYDRNVFHLEFDTSGTGLKYAIGEALGVHGWNDEQEVLDFCASYGVDPDRLITIPVIGDETKMHTRTVLQALQQQIDLFGRPPKSFYTDLAEYATADVDRYALRFIGAPEGIATFKKLSEKDTVTFADVLNKYRSARPGIERLCELIGDIKPRHYSIASAQSVVGDRVDLLVVTVDWITPDGSPKYGQCTRYLAGLKVGQKVTVSIKPSVMKLPPDLKQPLIMAGLGTGAAPFRAFLQHLAWLVQKGEEIGPVYYYFGSRYQGAEYLYGEEIEAFLLEGVIAKAGLAFSRDGPKKVYIQHKMLEDSEVLTKMLHDDNGVFYLCGPTWPVPDVYEALVNALVKYKGSDPVAAGEYLESLKEEERYVLEVY
;
A
#
# COMPACT_ATOMS: atom_id res chain seq x y z
N MET A 1 22.53 61.82 -0.67
CA MET A 1 21.32 62.62 -0.97
C MET A 1 20.17 61.66 -1.29
N VAL A 2 19.23 61.56 -0.34
CA VAL A 2 17.76 61.51 -0.50
C VAL A 2 17.12 60.84 -1.74
N SER A 3 16.43 59.72 -1.44
CA SER A 3 15.05 59.29 -1.80
C SER A 3 14.63 58.67 -3.16
N LYS A 4 14.03 57.47 -2.98
CA LYS A 4 12.69 56.97 -3.41
C LYS A 4 12.39 56.63 -4.88
N GLY A 5 11.91 55.39 -5.06
CA GLY A 5 11.05 54.95 -6.16
C GLY A 5 10.86 53.43 -6.19
N SER A 6 9.70 52.95 -5.73
CA SER A 6 9.23 51.56 -5.68
C SER A 6 8.96 50.96 -7.07
N GLY A 7 9.13 49.64 -7.21
CA GLY A 7 8.59 48.83 -8.30
C GLY A 7 8.73 47.34 -7.99
N SER A 8 7.64 46.73 -7.54
CA SER A 8 7.46 45.30 -7.27
C SER A 8 7.67 44.47 -8.54
N LEU A 9 8.45 43.40 -8.43
CA LEU A 9 8.66 42.38 -9.46
C LEU A 9 7.55 41.33 -9.40
N SER A 10 7.15 40.90 -10.59
CA SER A 10 6.11 39.93 -10.96
C SER A 10 6.62 38.49 -10.73
N PRO A 11 5.82 37.50 -10.29
CA PRO A 11 6.30 36.17 -9.92
C PRO A 11 6.18 35.18 -11.08
N LEU A 12 6.80 35.44 -12.23
CA LEU A 12 6.96 34.42 -13.28
C LEU A 12 8.32 34.57 -13.98
N SER A 13 9.40 34.20 -13.29
CA SER A 13 10.66 33.88 -13.98
C SER A 13 11.66 33.13 -13.09
N SER A 14 11.92 31.89 -13.52
CA SER A 14 13.09 31.03 -13.34
C SER A 14 13.29 30.21 -12.05
N SER A 15 13.33 28.89 -12.31
CA SER A 15 13.84 27.74 -11.55
C SER A 15 13.22 27.43 -10.19
N THR A 16 12.35 26.42 -10.16
CA THR A 16 12.59 25.14 -9.45
C THR A 16 11.41 24.18 -9.53
N THR A 17 11.73 22.91 -9.76
CA THR A 17 10.90 21.72 -9.53
C THR A 17 10.44 21.61 -8.06
N LEU A 18 9.23 21.06 -7.83
CA LEU A 18 8.83 20.07 -6.80
C LEU A 18 7.50 20.31 -6.06
N SER A 19 6.83 19.18 -5.90
CA SER A 19 5.63 18.76 -5.19
C SER A 19 5.60 19.07 -3.69
N SER A 20 4.37 19.28 -3.16
CA SER A 20 3.93 19.17 -1.75
C SER A 20 4.75 19.97 -0.70
N PRO A 21 4.23 20.29 0.51
CA PRO A 21 5.04 21.02 1.47
C PRO A 21 6.23 20.16 1.95
N CYS A 22 7.38 20.83 2.12
CA CYS A 22 8.72 20.30 2.33
C CYS A 22 8.85 19.14 3.35
N SER A 23 9.36 18.00 2.90
CA SER A 23 10.80 17.73 3.14
C SER A 23 11.56 18.52 2.06
N PRO A 24 12.51 19.40 2.38
CA PRO A 24 13.12 20.29 1.43
C PRO A 24 13.89 19.49 0.39
N ASP A 25 13.71 19.89 -0.85
CA ASP A 25 14.53 19.44 -1.97
C ASP A 25 16.03 19.56 -1.62
N LEU A 26 16.79 18.49 -1.86
CA LEU A 26 18.20 18.34 -1.51
C LEU A 26 19.07 19.51 -1.98
N ASN A 27 18.69 20.19 -3.08
CA ASN A 27 19.42 21.35 -3.60
C ASN A 27 18.97 22.71 -3.00
N LYS A 28 17.70 22.85 -2.57
CA LYS A 28 17.14 24.09 -1.97
C LYS A 28 17.37 24.21 -0.46
N SER A 29 17.67 23.10 0.22
CA SER A 29 18.07 23.10 1.63
C SER A 29 19.19 24.12 1.91
N THR A 30 20.09 24.35 0.94
CA THR A 30 21.15 25.37 0.97
C THR A 30 20.64 26.82 1.01
N GLU A 31 19.53 27.16 0.34
CA GLU A 31 18.93 28.51 0.36
C GLU A 31 18.08 28.74 1.62
N PHE A 32 17.39 27.70 2.12
CA PHE A 32 16.65 27.75 3.39
C PHE A 32 17.59 27.97 4.58
N ILE A 33 18.84 27.50 4.52
CA ILE A 33 19.89 27.79 5.51
C ILE A 33 20.33 29.27 5.48
N GLN A 34 20.22 29.95 4.33
CA GLN A 34 20.61 31.37 4.19
C GLN A 34 19.51 32.36 4.61
N GLY A 35 18.23 31.96 4.54
CA GLY A 35 17.08 32.72 5.05
C GLY A 35 16.71 32.36 6.50
N SER A 36 16.13 33.29 7.26
CA SER A 36 15.57 32.98 8.58
C SER A 36 14.20 32.31 8.42
N PRO A 37 13.94 31.11 8.99
CA PRO A 37 12.62 30.46 8.95
C PRO A 37 11.57 31.18 9.81
N PHE A 38 12.00 32.08 10.69
CA PHE A 38 11.11 32.90 11.51
C PHE A 38 10.34 33.92 10.69
N ASN A 39 9.15 34.27 11.15
CA ASN A 39 8.21 35.19 10.52
C ASN A 39 7.74 34.78 9.11
N ASN A 40 7.96 33.52 8.71
CA ASN A 40 7.43 32.96 7.48
C ASN A 40 6.20 32.11 7.79
N PRO A 41 4.98 32.56 7.42
CA PRO A 41 3.75 31.83 7.71
C PRO A 41 3.64 30.45 7.05
N ARG A 42 4.49 30.15 6.07
CA ARG A 42 4.56 28.84 5.40
C ARG A 42 5.47 27.83 6.11
N THR A 43 6.18 28.26 7.15
CA THR A 43 7.08 27.38 7.88
C THR A 43 6.35 26.79 9.09
N GLN A 44 6.33 25.46 9.16
CA GLN A 44 5.76 24.73 10.28
C GLN A 44 6.58 24.97 11.55
N ALA A 45 5.94 24.94 12.72
CA ALA A 45 6.67 25.07 13.98
C ALA A 45 7.65 23.90 14.20
N SER A 46 7.29 22.68 13.76
CA SER A 46 8.17 21.50 13.77
C SER A 46 9.48 21.76 13.02
N THR A 47 9.41 22.36 11.83
CA THR A 47 10.58 22.78 11.04
C THR A 47 11.44 23.78 11.81
N ILE A 48 10.84 24.74 12.51
CA ILE A 48 11.57 25.72 13.32
C ILE A 48 12.25 25.04 14.52
N ILE A 49 11.61 24.05 15.15
CA ILE A 49 12.19 23.29 16.28
C ILE A 49 13.43 22.50 15.81
N GLU A 50 13.36 21.83 14.67
CA GLU A 50 14.53 21.17 14.06
C GLU A 50 15.61 22.19 13.72
N TYR A 51 15.23 23.36 13.20
CA TYR A 51 16.18 24.42 12.86
C TYR A 51 16.88 24.98 14.09
N ILE A 52 16.18 25.19 15.20
CA ILE A 52 16.79 25.59 16.49
C ILE A 52 17.76 24.51 16.95
N SER A 53 17.38 23.24 16.86
CA SER A 53 18.14 22.10 17.36
C SER A 53 19.38 21.78 16.52
N SER A 54 19.38 22.11 15.23
CA SER A 54 20.47 21.86 14.29
C SER A 54 21.52 22.98 14.23
N LYS A 55 21.40 24.04 15.03
CA LYS A 55 22.40 25.13 15.05
C LYS A 55 23.68 24.72 15.79
N PRO A 56 24.88 25.11 15.28
CA PRO A 56 26.16 24.81 15.94
C PRO A 56 26.29 25.37 17.38
N GLY A 57 25.52 26.40 17.72
CA GLY A 57 25.53 27.05 19.04
C GLY A 57 24.51 26.49 20.04
N THR A 58 23.60 25.61 19.61
CA THR A 58 22.52 25.06 20.47
C THR A 58 22.77 23.61 20.84
N SER A 59 23.20 22.78 19.89
CA SER A 59 23.49 21.36 20.11
C SER A 59 24.93 21.03 19.71
N SER A 60 25.53 20.09 20.44
CA SER A 60 26.81 19.47 20.08
C SER A 60 26.60 18.24 19.18
N ALA A 61 25.56 17.46 19.47
CA ALA A 61 25.11 16.34 18.65
C ALA A 61 23.58 16.18 18.75
N VAL A 62 22.97 15.69 17.67
CA VAL A 62 21.54 15.38 17.58
C VAL A 62 21.36 13.89 17.31
N TYR A 63 20.66 13.21 18.21
CA TYR A 63 20.32 11.80 18.10
C TYR A 63 18.90 11.65 17.59
N ILE A 64 18.72 10.97 16.46
CA ILE A 64 17.42 10.79 15.82
C ILE A 64 17.04 9.32 15.97
N TYR A 65 15.98 9.07 16.72
CA TYR A 65 15.42 7.74 16.83
C TYR A 65 14.45 7.45 15.69
N ASP A 66 14.50 6.24 15.16
CA ASP A 66 13.65 5.75 14.07
C ASP A 66 12.16 6.08 14.23
N VAL A 67 11.58 5.98 15.44
CA VAL A 67 10.18 6.32 15.69
C VAL A 67 9.84 7.80 15.48
N ALA A 68 10.80 8.71 15.70
CA ALA A 68 10.61 10.14 15.39
C ALA A 68 10.68 10.39 13.88
N GLU A 69 11.62 9.73 13.20
CA GLU A 69 11.75 9.81 11.75
C GLU A 69 10.52 9.25 11.02
N GLN A 70 9.95 8.15 11.52
CA GLN A 70 8.70 7.55 11.00
C GLN A 70 7.50 8.51 11.06
N VAL A 71 7.49 9.44 12.02
CA VAL A 71 6.45 10.46 12.13
C VAL A 71 6.86 11.79 11.48
N GLY A 72 7.90 11.78 10.62
CA GLY A 72 8.31 12.94 9.84
C GLY A 72 9.08 14.01 10.62
N PHE A 73 9.73 13.65 11.74
CA PHE A 73 10.51 14.58 12.56
C PHE A 73 11.98 14.13 12.67
N GLY A 74 12.89 14.98 12.22
CA GLY A 74 14.34 14.73 12.21
C GLY A 74 14.94 14.63 10.81
N THR A 75 14.13 14.42 9.78
CA THR A 75 14.58 14.32 8.38
C THR A 75 15.32 15.59 7.94
N LEU A 76 14.81 16.76 8.30
CA LEU A 76 15.42 18.06 8.00
C LEU A 76 16.79 18.20 8.67
N THR A 77 16.87 17.77 9.93
CA THR A 77 18.13 17.81 10.68
C THR A 77 19.20 16.96 10.01
N LYS A 78 18.85 15.77 9.48
CA LYS A 78 19.77 14.93 8.70
C LYS A 78 20.23 15.63 7.43
N GLU A 79 19.29 16.23 6.70
CA GLU A 79 19.57 16.93 5.45
C GLU A 79 20.50 18.13 5.67
N TRP A 80 20.22 18.98 6.67
CA TRP A 80 21.06 20.13 6.99
C TRP A 80 22.46 19.71 7.45
N ALA A 81 22.60 18.58 8.15
CA ALA A 81 23.90 18.05 8.53
C ALA A 81 24.72 17.51 7.34
N ARG A 82 24.06 17.00 6.30
CA ARG A 82 24.74 16.59 5.05
C ARG A 82 25.28 17.80 4.28
N VAL A 83 24.56 18.92 4.31
CA VAL A 83 24.89 20.14 3.56
C VAL A 83 25.87 21.04 4.32
N THR A 84 25.76 21.13 5.64
CA THR A 84 26.51 22.07 6.49
C THR A 84 27.70 21.38 7.16
N LYS A 85 28.94 21.73 6.76
CA LYS A 85 30.15 21.14 7.35
C LYS A 85 30.40 21.52 8.82
N ASP A 86 29.83 22.64 9.29
CA ASP A 86 30.04 23.18 10.65
C ASP A 86 28.86 22.90 11.62
N GLY A 87 27.90 22.05 11.24
CA GLY A 87 26.72 21.68 12.04
C GLY A 87 26.99 20.66 13.17
N PRO A 88 26.03 20.43 14.09
CA PRO A 88 26.13 19.37 15.09
C PRO A 88 26.20 17.99 14.44
N ALA A 89 26.89 17.05 15.10
CA ALA A 89 26.94 15.68 14.61
C ALA A 89 25.54 15.02 14.71
N VAL A 90 25.04 14.45 13.63
CA VAL A 90 23.75 13.73 13.61
C VAL A 90 23.99 12.23 13.69
N VAL A 91 23.30 11.56 14.60
CA VAL A 91 23.44 10.13 14.88
C VAL A 91 22.09 9.44 14.83
N ASP A 92 21.96 8.47 13.94
CA ASP A 92 20.75 7.66 13.81
C ASP A 92 20.76 6.50 14.81
N LEU A 93 19.65 6.28 15.49
CA LEU A 93 19.47 5.22 16.49
C LEU A 93 18.14 4.49 16.31
N GLN A 94 18.12 3.23 16.71
CA GLN A 94 16.90 2.42 16.78
C GLN A 94 16.25 2.53 18.15
N THR A 95 14.93 2.58 18.18
CA THR A 95 14.16 2.58 19.42
C THR A 95 14.07 1.17 19.99
N ARG A 96 14.62 0.98 21.18
CA ARG A 96 14.56 -0.27 21.95
C ARG A 96 14.61 0.02 23.44
N ALA A 97 14.24 -0.97 24.26
CA ALA A 97 14.42 -0.87 25.70
C ALA A 97 15.88 -0.53 26.06
N GLY A 98 16.08 0.50 26.87
CA GLY A 98 17.41 0.98 27.24
C GLY A 98 18.11 1.85 26.19
N ALA A 99 17.42 2.27 25.13
CA ALA A 99 17.92 3.22 24.13
C ALA A 99 18.58 4.48 24.74
N GLY A 100 18.03 4.97 25.86
CA GLY A 100 18.56 6.13 26.57
C GLY A 100 19.97 5.95 27.15
N LEU A 101 20.47 4.72 27.32
CA LEU A 101 21.82 4.47 27.86
C LEU A 101 22.94 5.03 26.99
N GLY A 102 22.74 5.11 25.67
CA GLY A 102 23.71 5.73 24.76
C GLY A 102 23.90 7.22 25.05
N LEU A 103 22.79 7.92 25.31
CA LEU A 103 22.78 9.35 25.67
C LEU A 103 23.46 9.57 27.04
N VAL A 104 23.14 8.72 28.02
CA VAL A 104 23.77 8.75 29.35
C VAL A 104 25.28 8.53 29.26
N GLY A 105 25.71 7.52 28.51
CA GLY A 105 27.12 7.20 28.32
C GLY A 105 27.88 8.37 27.68
N ARG A 106 27.31 9.00 26.65
CA ARG A 106 27.92 10.15 25.98
C ARG A 106 28.06 11.35 26.92
N LEU A 107 27.04 11.64 27.74
CA LEU A 107 27.10 12.72 28.74
C LEU A 107 28.08 12.43 29.88
N SER A 108 28.30 11.15 30.22
CA SER A 108 29.14 10.75 31.36
C SER A 108 30.62 10.62 31.03
N GLN A 109 30.97 10.17 29.82
CA GLN A 109 32.37 9.89 29.44
C GLN A 109 33.05 11.04 28.69
N GLY A 110 32.29 11.88 27.98
CA GLY A 110 32.81 12.97 27.13
C GLY A 110 33.74 12.48 26.01
N THR A 111 34.02 13.34 25.03
CA THR A 111 35.17 13.18 24.13
C THR A 111 36.16 14.32 24.33
N SER A 112 37.39 14.17 23.84
CA SER A 112 38.42 15.21 23.86
C SER A 112 38.02 16.51 23.12
N LEU A 113 37.03 16.43 22.22
CA LEU A 113 36.40 17.57 21.54
C LEU A 113 35.30 18.23 22.40
N ASP A 114 34.57 17.43 23.18
CA ASP A 114 33.47 17.89 24.04
C ASP A 114 33.96 18.69 25.26
N THR A 115 35.18 18.40 25.74
CA THR A 115 35.83 19.09 26.87
C THR A 115 36.15 20.57 26.62
N VAL A 116 36.11 21.05 25.36
CA VAL A 116 36.47 22.44 25.00
C VAL A 116 35.24 23.32 24.70
N LYS A 117 34.10 22.73 24.27
CA LYS A 117 32.89 23.46 23.82
C LYS A 117 31.63 23.21 24.67
N GLY A 118 31.62 22.22 25.56
CA GLY A 118 30.42 21.77 26.25
C GLY A 118 29.60 20.76 25.42
N THR A 119 28.92 19.85 26.10
CA THR A 119 28.12 18.73 25.59
C THR A 119 26.62 19.00 25.81
N ILE A 120 25.98 19.69 24.87
CA ILE A 120 24.51 19.78 24.81
C ILE A 120 24.05 18.71 23.82
N LEU A 121 23.42 17.64 24.31
CA LEU A 121 22.87 16.60 23.45
C LEU A 121 21.39 16.86 23.21
N THR A 122 20.99 16.71 21.96
CA THR A 122 19.57 16.74 21.58
C THR A 122 19.14 15.36 21.12
N ALA A 123 17.96 14.90 21.53
CA ALA A 123 17.39 13.64 21.10
C ALA A 123 15.96 13.84 20.58
N TYR A 124 15.62 13.20 19.47
CA TYR A 124 14.27 13.19 18.90
C TYR A 124 13.64 11.82 19.08
N THR A 125 12.47 11.75 19.71
CA THR A 125 11.75 10.50 19.93
C THR A 125 10.25 10.75 20.09
N THR A 126 9.39 9.74 19.96
CA THR A 126 7.93 9.86 20.18
C THR A 126 7.58 9.52 21.63
N PRO A 127 6.32 9.71 22.08
CA PRO A 127 5.89 9.27 23.41
C PRO A 127 6.22 7.79 23.69
N SER A 128 6.01 6.91 22.71
CA SER A 128 6.36 5.49 22.83
C SER A 128 7.87 5.26 22.97
N GLY A 129 8.69 6.00 22.22
CA GLY A 129 10.14 5.89 22.31
C GLY A 129 10.69 6.45 23.63
N LEU A 130 10.19 7.60 24.09
CA LEU A 130 10.54 8.16 25.40
C LEU A 130 10.19 7.19 26.54
N ALA A 131 9.06 6.49 26.46
CA ALA A 131 8.68 5.49 27.46
C ALA A 131 9.74 4.38 27.61
N LEU A 132 10.36 3.96 26.50
CA LEU A 132 11.43 2.95 26.49
C LEU A 132 12.79 3.51 26.95
N MET A 133 12.99 4.83 26.82
CA MET A 133 14.23 5.50 27.26
C MET A 133 14.24 5.85 28.74
N ALA A 134 13.09 6.25 29.28
CA ALA A 134 12.98 6.87 30.59
C ALA A 134 13.60 6.08 31.76
N PRO A 135 13.57 4.73 31.82
CA PRO A 135 14.29 3.99 32.86
C PRO A 135 15.79 4.31 32.88
N SER A 136 16.38 4.62 31.73
CA SER A 136 17.79 4.98 31.58
C SER A 136 18.09 6.38 32.14
N PHE A 137 17.10 7.27 32.19
CA PHE A 137 17.31 8.65 32.63
C PHE A 137 17.64 8.76 34.12
N THR A 138 17.35 7.73 34.92
CA THR A 138 17.79 7.61 36.32
C THR A 138 19.32 7.69 36.48
N TYR A 139 20.08 7.39 35.42
CA TYR A 139 21.55 7.45 35.39
C TYR A 139 22.10 8.76 34.81
N LEU A 140 21.25 9.74 34.48
CA LEU A 140 21.72 11.02 33.95
C LEU A 140 22.58 11.76 35.00
N PRO A 141 23.71 12.36 34.59
CA PRO A 141 24.48 13.24 35.47
C PRO A 141 23.67 14.48 35.86
N VAL A 142 24.15 15.27 36.81
CA VAL A 142 23.52 16.56 37.13
C VAL A 142 23.70 17.52 35.95
N ALA A 143 22.61 18.20 35.54
CA ALA A 143 22.66 19.16 34.46
C ALA A 143 23.55 20.37 34.80
N SER A 144 24.27 20.88 33.80
CA SER A 144 25.08 22.09 33.91
C SER A 144 24.99 22.94 32.63
N PRO A 145 25.45 24.21 32.66
CA PRO A 145 25.50 25.07 31.47
C PRO A 145 26.27 24.48 30.29
N THR A 146 27.15 23.51 30.54
CA THR A 146 27.95 22.84 29.52
C THR A 146 27.60 21.37 29.34
N THR A 147 26.74 20.76 30.15
CA THR A 147 26.43 19.33 30.04
C THR A 147 24.95 19.09 30.34
N ARG A 148 24.14 18.89 29.30
CA ARG A 148 22.70 18.66 29.44
C ARG A 148 22.12 17.88 28.27
N LEU A 149 20.93 17.34 28.50
CA LEU A 149 20.12 16.58 27.54
C LEU A 149 18.84 17.35 27.27
N ILE A 150 18.51 17.50 26.00
CA ILE A 150 17.25 18.08 25.54
C ILE A 150 16.56 17.03 24.67
N VAL A 151 15.39 16.58 25.07
CA VAL A 151 14.59 15.62 24.33
C VAL A 151 13.41 16.36 23.71
N GLN A 152 13.39 16.48 22.38
CA GLN A 152 12.26 17.02 21.64
C GLN A 152 11.35 15.85 21.28
N VAL A 153 10.11 15.89 21.78
CA VAL A 153 9.14 14.79 21.67
C VAL A 153 7.94 15.24 20.84
N PRO A 154 7.95 15.00 19.51
CA PRO A 154 6.74 15.16 18.70
C PRO A 154 5.63 14.25 19.22
N THR A 155 4.58 14.82 19.81
CA THR A 155 3.49 14.05 20.40
C THR A 155 2.53 13.57 19.32
N VAL A 156 2.79 12.36 18.87
CA VAL A 156 1.93 11.60 17.97
C VAL A 156 2.22 10.12 18.20
N THR A 157 1.15 9.34 18.33
CA THR A 157 1.20 7.91 18.63
C THR A 157 0.26 7.18 17.67
N ALA A 158 0.76 6.16 16.97
CA ALA A 158 -0.10 5.29 16.17
C ALA A 158 -0.93 4.38 17.08
N VAL A 159 -2.22 4.25 16.81
CA VAL A 159 -3.19 3.53 17.65
C VAL A 159 -4.09 2.67 16.74
N GLY A 160 -4.47 1.49 17.23
CA GLY A 160 -5.39 0.58 16.53
C GLY A 160 -4.72 -0.22 15.40
N GLU A 161 -5.52 -1.03 14.71
CA GLU A 161 -5.06 -1.93 13.64
C GLU A 161 -4.78 -1.18 12.33
N THR A 162 -5.43 -0.05 12.12
CA THR A 162 -5.25 0.85 10.98
C THR A 162 -4.07 1.82 11.17
N LEU A 163 -3.41 1.77 12.33
CA LEU A 163 -2.31 2.65 12.72
C LEU A 163 -2.66 4.14 12.64
N ALA A 164 -3.92 4.49 12.93
CA ALA A 164 -4.38 5.87 12.97
C ALA A 164 -3.54 6.70 13.97
N LEU A 165 -3.10 7.87 13.54
CA LEU A 165 -2.30 8.78 14.34
C LEU A 165 -3.18 9.47 15.37
N SER A 166 -2.72 9.48 16.62
CA SER A 166 -3.42 10.03 17.77
C SER A 166 -2.50 10.97 18.55
N PRO A 167 -3.02 12.08 19.12
CA PRO A 167 -2.26 12.94 20.03
C PRO A 167 -2.08 12.35 21.44
N THR A 168 -2.47 11.10 21.69
CA THR A 168 -2.43 10.48 23.03
C THR A 168 -1.02 10.43 23.62
N LEU A 169 -0.92 10.75 24.92
CA LEU A 169 0.28 10.62 25.75
C LEU A 169 0.28 9.35 26.61
N SER A 170 -0.70 8.45 26.41
CA SER A 170 -0.86 7.23 27.19
C SER A 170 0.39 6.32 27.29
N PRO A 171 1.32 6.24 26.30
CA PRO A 171 2.54 5.44 26.48
C PRO A 171 3.42 5.90 27.65
N LEU A 172 3.27 7.17 28.07
CA LEU A 172 4.08 7.78 29.12
C LEU A 172 3.42 7.74 30.50
N ALA A 173 2.18 7.24 30.62
CA ALA A 173 1.42 7.25 31.87
C ALA A 173 2.17 6.60 33.06
N SER A 174 2.92 5.53 32.82
CA SER A 174 3.71 4.81 33.84
C SER A 174 5.10 5.41 34.08
N VAL A 175 5.50 6.38 33.27
CA VAL A 175 6.88 6.86 33.17
C VAL A 175 7.09 8.13 33.99
N TRP A 176 6.06 8.96 34.12
CA TRP A 176 6.12 10.22 34.86
C TRP A 176 6.65 10.13 36.29
N PRO A 177 6.32 9.09 37.09
CA PRO A 177 6.83 8.96 38.45
C PRO A 177 8.30 8.55 38.55
N ILE A 178 8.88 7.95 37.50
CA ILE A 178 10.25 7.42 37.52
C ILE A 178 11.27 8.41 36.92
N LEU A 179 10.83 9.50 36.31
CA LEU A 179 11.72 10.55 35.82
C LEU A 179 12.42 11.23 37.01
N PRO A 180 13.75 11.44 36.94
CA PRO A 180 14.50 12.03 38.03
C PRO A 180 14.19 13.54 38.16
N GLN A 181 14.40 14.08 39.37
CA GLN A 181 14.07 15.49 39.68
C GLN A 181 14.85 16.53 38.87
N ASN A 182 16.01 16.16 38.31
CA ASN A 182 16.82 17.01 37.43
C ASN A 182 16.31 17.07 35.98
N VAL A 183 15.20 16.40 35.65
CA VAL A 183 14.52 16.46 34.34
C VAL A 183 13.25 17.29 34.45
N ALA A 184 13.19 18.41 33.73
CA ALA A 184 11.98 19.19 33.57
C ALA A 184 11.19 18.70 32.35
N VAL A 185 9.86 18.56 32.51
CA VAL A 185 8.94 18.11 31.48
C VAL A 185 7.99 19.25 31.15
N ILE A 186 8.08 19.78 29.94
CA ILE A 186 7.29 20.91 29.45
C ILE A 186 6.41 20.50 28.28
N LEU A 187 5.21 21.06 28.22
CA LEU A 187 4.18 20.72 27.25
C LEU A 187 3.70 21.96 26.50
N SER A 188 3.69 21.89 25.17
CA SER A 188 3.22 22.97 24.31
C SER A 188 2.15 22.48 23.33
N SER A 189 1.16 23.34 23.06
CA SER A 189 -0.01 22.99 22.24
C SER A 189 -0.29 23.95 21.10
N THR A 190 0.34 25.13 21.06
CA THR A 190 0.20 26.10 19.96
C THR A 190 1.50 26.21 19.16
N PRO A 191 1.46 26.61 17.87
CA PRO A 191 2.67 26.74 17.06
C PRO A 191 3.72 27.66 17.69
N GLN A 192 3.28 28.81 18.22
CA GLN A 192 4.14 29.80 18.88
C GLN A 192 4.73 29.25 20.18
N GLN A 193 3.91 28.65 21.05
CA GLN A 193 4.37 28.09 22.32
C GLN A 193 5.36 26.94 22.10
N ALA A 194 5.18 26.12 21.06
CA ALA A 194 6.11 25.05 20.73
C ALA A 194 7.51 25.57 20.36
N VAL A 195 7.58 26.65 19.58
CA VAL A 195 8.85 27.30 19.25
C VAL A 195 9.48 28.01 20.44
N ASP A 196 8.67 28.67 21.27
CA ASP A 196 9.14 29.34 22.49
C ASP A 196 9.72 28.32 23.49
N PHE A 197 9.03 27.20 23.72
CA PHE A 197 9.47 26.15 24.64
C PHE A 197 10.68 25.39 24.11
N ALA A 198 10.77 25.16 22.80
CA ALA A 198 11.99 24.64 22.19
C ALA A 198 13.17 25.59 22.39
N SER A 199 12.98 26.90 22.16
CA SER A 199 14.03 27.92 22.39
C SER A 199 14.44 28.00 23.86
N LEU A 200 13.46 27.97 24.78
CA LEU A 200 13.67 27.99 26.22
C LEU A 200 14.45 26.76 26.68
N SER A 201 14.20 25.59 26.09
CA SER A 201 14.89 24.34 26.41
C SER A 201 16.42 24.45 26.30
N TYR A 202 16.92 25.26 25.36
CA TYR A 202 18.36 25.48 25.17
C TYR A 202 18.95 26.56 26.08
N LYS A 203 18.13 27.47 26.61
CA LYS A 203 18.55 28.56 27.51
C LYS A 203 18.56 28.16 28.98
N VAL A 204 17.71 27.21 29.38
CA VAL A 204 17.72 26.66 30.75
C VAL A 204 18.99 25.85 30.96
N THR A 205 19.74 26.18 32.01
CA THR A 205 21.05 25.56 32.30
C THR A 205 21.06 24.63 33.51
N THR A 206 19.99 24.66 34.30
CA THR A 206 19.90 23.98 35.61
C THR A 206 19.29 22.58 35.55
N SER A 207 18.71 22.18 34.41
CA SER A 207 17.94 20.94 34.27
C SER A 207 18.12 20.32 32.88
N HIS A 208 17.95 19.01 32.77
CA HIS A 208 17.64 18.35 31.50
C HIS A 208 16.20 18.67 31.12
N ILE A 209 15.90 18.75 29.82
CA ILE A 209 14.57 19.15 29.36
C ILE A 209 13.97 18.04 28.49
N VAL A 210 12.72 17.70 28.76
CA VAL A 210 11.85 16.93 27.86
C VAL A 210 10.74 17.87 27.42
N HIS A 211 10.71 18.20 26.14
CA HIS A 211 9.71 19.07 25.54
C HIS A 211 8.75 18.24 24.69
N LEU A 212 7.51 18.14 25.15
CA LEU A 212 6.40 17.53 24.43
C LEU A 212 5.66 18.63 23.68
N PHE A 213 5.54 18.50 22.36
CA PHE A 213 4.82 19.45 21.53
C PHE A 213 3.85 18.73 20.59
N ASP A 214 2.68 19.33 20.36
CA ASP A 214 1.64 18.76 19.49
C ASP A 214 2.11 18.60 18.03
N HIS A 215 2.58 17.40 17.70
CA HIS A 215 2.96 17.01 16.33
C HIS A 215 1.87 16.29 15.56
N HIS A 216 0.78 15.93 16.23
CA HIS A 216 -0.42 15.48 15.54
C HIS A 216 -1.10 16.65 14.80
N SER A 217 -1.04 17.88 15.34
CA SER A 217 -1.66 19.04 14.66
C SER A 217 -0.87 20.35 14.70
N ALA A 218 -0.82 21.04 15.84
CA ALA A 218 -0.46 22.46 15.90
C ALA A 218 0.97 22.77 15.43
N SER A 219 1.91 21.84 15.57
CA SER A 219 3.27 22.09 15.07
C SER A 219 3.44 21.86 13.57
N ARG A 220 2.48 21.22 12.90
CA ARG A 220 2.49 20.90 11.46
C ARG A 220 1.62 21.83 10.61
N GLU A 221 0.73 22.58 11.24
CA GLU A 221 -0.08 23.54 10.50
C GLU A 221 0.75 24.73 10.00
N ILE A 222 0.34 25.30 8.87
CA ILE A 222 0.87 26.55 8.31
C ILE A 222 -0.21 27.64 8.33
N GLY A 223 0.18 28.88 8.04
CA GLY A 223 -0.69 30.05 8.07
C GLY A 223 -0.47 30.98 9.27
N HIS A 224 0.64 30.78 10.00
CA HIS A 224 0.98 31.54 11.20
C HIS A 224 2.41 32.09 11.14
N SER A 225 2.55 33.40 11.26
CA SER A 225 3.87 34.02 11.42
C SER A 225 4.36 33.81 12.85
N ILE A 226 5.42 33.02 13.01
CA ILE A 226 6.01 32.72 14.32
C ILE A 226 7.21 33.64 14.55
N SER A 227 7.18 34.39 15.64
CA SER A 227 8.27 35.27 16.06
C SER A 227 8.96 34.69 17.30
N PRO A 228 10.28 34.49 17.30
CA PRO A 228 10.96 33.90 18.45
C PRO A 228 10.95 34.86 19.65
N THR A 229 10.56 34.38 20.82
CA THR A 229 10.62 35.16 22.06
C THR A 229 12.08 35.45 22.43
N THR A 230 12.43 36.74 22.57
CA THR A 230 13.79 37.16 22.90
C THR A 230 13.99 37.14 24.41
N LEU A 231 14.44 36.00 24.96
CA LEU A 231 14.87 35.94 26.37
C LEU A 231 16.23 36.64 26.54
N ILE A 232 16.30 37.58 27.50
CA ILE A 232 17.36 38.59 27.66
C ILE A 232 18.47 38.13 28.62
N GLY A 233 18.23 37.12 29.48
CA GLY A 233 19.21 36.59 30.44
C GLY A 233 19.81 35.23 30.08
N ASP A 234 21.12 35.07 30.33
CA ASP A 234 21.82 33.77 30.34
C ASP A 234 21.84 33.19 31.76
N GLY A 235 21.62 31.87 31.91
CA GLY A 235 21.75 31.18 33.21
C GLY A 235 20.53 31.25 34.14
N LEU A 236 19.35 31.59 33.60
CA LEU A 236 18.09 31.63 34.35
C LEU A 236 17.71 30.25 34.91
N THR A 237 17.09 30.25 36.08
CA THR A 237 16.38 29.05 36.57
C THR A 237 15.20 28.74 35.65
N PHE A 238 14.75 27.48 35.64
CA PHE A 238 13.64 27.05 34.80
C PHE A 238 12.36 27.91 34.98
N GLN A 239 11.99 28.25 36.23
CA GLN A 239 10.81 29.07 36.51
C GLN A 239 10.96 30.53 36.07
N GLU A 240 12.15 31.12 36.23
CA GLU A 240 12.44 32.50 35.77
C GLU A 240 12.37 32.60 34.25
N ALA A 241 12.97 31.62 33.55
CA ALA A 241 12.93 31.56 32.09
C ALA A 241 11.49 31.43 31.56
N LEU A 242 10.66 30.63 32.23
CA LEU A 242 9.25 30.46 31.87
C LEU A 242 8.45 31.74 32.08
N HIS A 243 8.66 32.41 33.22
CA HIS A 243 8.00 33.68 33.54
C HIS A 243 8.42 34.81 32.59
N GLU A 244 9.71 34.89 32.23
CA GLU A 244 10.20 35.87 31.24
C GLU A 244 9.64 35.60 29.84
N ALA A 245 9.42 34.32 29.48
CA ALA A 245 8.73 33.94 28.26
C ALA A 245 7.22 34.25 28.27
N GLY A 246 6.66 34.68 29.41
CA GLY A 246 5.25 35.04 29.55
C GLY A 246 4.31 33.88 29.86
N TYR A 247 4.85 32.71 30.24
CA TYR A 247 4.07 31.50 30.52
C TYR A 247 4.08 31.16 32.02
N LYS A 248 3.07 30.42 32.48
CA LYS A 248 2.99 29.89 33.86
C LYS A 248 3.08 28.37 33.87
N LEU A 249 3.43 27.78 35.02
CA LEU A 249 3.44 26.31 35.19
C LEU A 249 2.03 25.73 35.00
N PHE A 250 1.05 26.40 35.61
CA PHE A 250 -0.37 26.08 35.53
C PHE A 250 -1.15 27.32 35.11
N GLU A 251 -1.93 27.21 34.05
CA GLU A 251 -2.73 28.32 33.50
C GLU A 251 -4.22 28.09 33.73
N TYR A 252 -4.84 29.01 34.46
CA TYR A 252 -6.28 29.01 34.69
C TYR A 252 -7.02 29.78 33.59
N HIS A 253 -8.10 29.19 33.07
CA HIS A 253 -9.04 29.84 32.15
C HIS A 253 -10.48 29.48 32.50
N GLY A 254 -11.43 30.38 32.26
CA GLY A 254 -12.86 30.18 32.52
C GLY A 254 -13.41 31.17 33.54
N ASP A 255 -14.52 30.81 34.18
CA ASP A 255 -15.23 31.67 35.12
C ASP A 255 -14.37 31.98 36.38
N PRO A 256 -14.07 33.24 36.73
CA PRO A 256 -13.35 33.56 37.95
C PRO A 256 -13.97 33.01 39.23
N GLU A 257 -15.29 32.79 39.24
CA GLU A 257 -16.06 32.25 40.36
C GLU A 257 -16.52 30.80 40.11
N ALA A 258 -15.76 30.03 39.30
CA ALA A 258 -16.10 28.65 38.97
C ALA A 258 -16.27 27.77 40.23
N SER A 259 -17.28 26.90 40.22
CA SER A 259 -17.49 25.86 41.24
C SER A 259 -16.79 24.54 40.87
N THR A 260 -16.62 24.30 39.57
CA THR A 260 -16.01 23.09 39.01
C THR A 260 -14.82 23.46 38.13
N VAL A 261 -13.70 22.74 38.29
CA VAL A 261 -12.50 22.88 37.44
C VAL A 261 -12.11 21.57 36.79
N VAL A 262 -11.70 21.62 35.53
CA VAL A 262 -11.09 20.49 34.81
C VAL A 262 -9.58 20.71 34.66
N VAL A 263 -8.78 19.79 35.20
CA VAL A 263 -7.31 19.81 35.10
C VAL A 263 -6.87 18.83 34.03
N LEU A 264 -6.06 19.29 33.07
CA LEU A 264 -5.56 18.47 31.98
C LEU A 264 -4.18 18.92 31.50
N MET A 265 -3.42 17.99 30.92
CA MET A 265 -2.14 18.27 30.28
C MET A 265 -2.32 19.22 29.08
N ASN A 266 -1.34 20.11 28.87
CA ASN A 266 -1.37 20.99 27.71
C ASN A 266 -1.30 20.17 26.40
N GLY A 267 -2.24 20.42 25.49
CA GLY A 267 -2.43 19.65 24.26
C GLY A 267 -3.67 20.13 23.49
N PRO A 268 -4.09 19.41 22.43
CA PRO A 268 -5.22 19.84 21.59
C PRO A 268 -6.53 19.97 22.37
N PHE A 269 -6.80 19.07 23.31
CA PHE A 269 -8.01 19.12 24.14
C PHE A 269 -8.03 20.29 25.13
N ALA A 270 -6.85 20.68 25.66
CA ALA A 270 -6.71 21.86 26.50
C ALA A 270 -7.10 23.14 25.73
N LEU A 271 -6.68 23.26 24.47
CA LEU A 271 -7.06 24.38 23.61
C LEU A 271 -8.56 24.37 23.26
N THR A 272 -9.12 23.20 22.98
CA THR A 272 -10.56 23.05 22.72
C THR A 272 -11.40 23.52 23.90
N LEU A 273 -11.07 23.08 25.11
CA LEU A 273 -11.77 23.53 26.31
C LEU A 273 -11.52 25.00 26.62
N LYS A 274 -10.29 25.50 26.43
CA LYS A 274 -9.96 26.92 26.62
C LYS A 274 -10.87 27.83 25.77
N ALA A 275 -11.13 27.43 24.52
CA ALA A 275 -12.06 28.14 23.65
C ALA A 275 -13.53 28.06 24.13
N ALA A 276 -13.95 26.92 24.68
CA ALA A 276 -15.33 26.69 25.14
C ALA A 276 -15.65 27.37 26.48
N VAL A 277 -14.72 27.38 27.44
CA VAL A 277 -14.99 27.89 28.80
C VAL A 277 -15.14 29.40 28.89
N LYS A 278 -14.67 30.17 27.90
CA LYS A 278 -14.85 31.64 27.86
C LYS A 278 -16.30 32.09 28.02
N ASN A 279 -17.24 31.29 27.52
CA ASN A 279 -18.67 31.61 27.54
C ASN A 279 -19.46 30.67 28.48
N THR A 280 -18.78 29.92 29.35
CA THR A 280 -19.40 28.92 30.21
C THR A 280 -19.28 29.33 31.67
N THR A 281 -20.39 29.70 32.29
CA THR A 281 -20.44 30.07 33.72
C THR A 281 -20.35 28.84 34.62
N GLY A 282 -19.65 28.95 35.75
CA GLY A 282 -19.46 27.89 36.75
C GLY A 282 -18.34 26.89 36.43
N LEU A 283 -17.72 26.96 35.24
CA LEU A 283 -16.67 26.04 34.80
C LEU A 283 -15.34 26.77 34.58
N GLY A 284 -14.28 26.22 35.16
CA GLY A 284 -12.90 26.60 34.89
C GLY A 284 -12.09 25.43 34.34
N ILE A 285 -10.93 25.73 33.76
CA ILE A 285 -9.90 24.75 33.42
C ILE A 285 -8.55 25.16 33.95
N ILE A 286 -7.71 24.16 34.19
CA ILE A 286 -6.28 24.34 34.44
C ILE A 286 -5.49 23.55 33.42
N ILE A 287 -4.71 24.29 32.64
CA ILE A 287 -3.79 23.74 31.65
C ILE A 287 -2.42 23.56 32.31
N VAL A 288 -1.90 22.33 32.28
CA VAL A 288 -0.58 21.99 32.84
C VAL A 288 0.49 22.15 31.75
N ASN A 289 1.22 23.28 31.79
CA ASN A 289 2.34 23.55 30.89
C ASN A 289 3.64 22.87 31.35
N VAL A 290 3.79 22.64 32.65
CA VAL A 290 4.97 22.02 33.26
C VAL A 290 4.52 20.87 34.15
N LEU A 291 4.86 19.65 33.76
CA LEU A 291 4.53 18.44 34.53
C LEU A 291 5.60 18.14 35.57
N ARG A 292 6.87 18.39 35.24
CA ARG A 292 8.02 18.20 36.14
C ARG A 292 8.96 19.40 36.03
N PRO A 293 9.55 19.88 37.16
CA PRO A 293 9.19 19.51 38.53
C PRO A 293 7.74 19.91 38.84
N TRP A 294 7.05 19.10 39.65
CA TRP A 294 5.69 19.40 40.10
C TRP A 294 5.73 20.40 41.25
N ASP A 295 4.93 21.47 41.17
CA ASP A 295 4.87 22.53 42.19
C ASP A 295 3.47 22.59 42.82
N GLU A 296 3.36 22.02 44.03
CA GLU A 296 2.09 21.93 44.77
C GLU A 296 1.53 23.32 45.13
N LEU A 297 2.37 24.29 45.44
CA LEU A 297 1.93 25.63 45.82
C LEU A 297 1.42 26.40 44.59
N ALA A 298 2.07 26.22 43.44
CA ALA A 298 1.66 26.85 42.20
C ALA A 298 0.29 26.34 41.72
N ILE A 299 0.02 25.02 41.79
CA ILE A 299 -1.30 24.48 41.40
C ILE A 299 -2.39 24.91 42.38
N GLN A 300 -2.11 24.93 43.69
CA GLN A 300 -3.04 25.44 44.70
C GLN A 300 -3.39 26.91 44.46
N SER A 301 -2.41 27.72 44.07
CA SER A 301 -2.59 29.15 43.78
C SER A 301 -3.32 29.40 42.45
N ALA A 302 -3.27 28.45 41.52
CA ALA A 302 -3.95 28.54 40.23
C ALA A 302 -5.46 28.21 40.33
N ILE A 303 -5.89 27.44 41.34
CA ILE A 303 -7.30 27.06 41.53
C ILE A 303 -8.04 28.17 42.27
N PRO A 304 -9.15 28.72 41.72
CA PRO A 304 -9.96 29.70 42.43
C PRO A 304 -10.49 29.20 43.79
N PRO A 305 -10.62 30.07 44.81
CA PRO A 305 -11.14 29.67 46.12
C PRO A 305 -12.57 29.14 46.10
N SER A 306 -13.39 29.54 45.12
CA SER A 306 -14.78 29.12 44.91
C SER A 306 -14.95 27.66 44.50
N VAL A 307 -13.88 27.01 44.04
CA VAL A 307 -13.92 25.66 43.46
C VAL A 307 -14.12 24.61 44.55
N THR A 308 -15.19 23.82 44.39
CA THR A 308 -15.51 22.67 45.25
C THR A 308 -15.20 21.33 44.60
N THR A 309 -15.24 21.27 43.26
CA THR A 309 -15.10 20.03 42.48
C THR A 309 -13.98 20.17 41.47
N VAL A 310 -13.09 19.17 41.43
CA VAL A 310 -11.96 19.11 40.50
C VAL A 310 -12.03 17.80 39.73
N HIS A 311 -12.11 17.88 38.41
CA HIS A 311 -12.02 16.72 37.51
C HIS A 311 -10.63 16.69 36.89
N VAL A 312 -9.95 15.55 36.95
CA VAL A 312 -8.60 15.40 36.37
C VAL A 312 -8.67 14.44 35.20
N LEU A 313 -8.22 14.89 34.03
CA LEU A 313 -8.18 14.09 32.82
C LEU A 313 -6.78 13.51 32.62
N ASP A 314 -6.68 12.19 32.67
CA ASP A 314 -5.42 11.46 32.49
C ASP A 314 -5.48 10.61 31.22
N ASP A 315 -4.49 10.78 30.34
CA ASP A 315 -4.24 9.85 29.25
C ASP A 315 -3.60 8.57 29.81
N VAL A 316 -4.30 7.45 29.67
CA VAL A 316 -3.87 6.16 30.21
C VAL A 316 -3.98 5.06 29.16
N PRO A 317 -3.10 4.04 29.19
CA PRO A 317 -3.11 2.97 28.19
C PRO A 317 -4.38 2.10 28.26
N ASN A 318 -5.04 2.05 29.41
CA ASN A 318 -6.28 1.30 29.61
C ASN A 318 -7.10 1.85 30.80
N ALA A 319 -8.37 1.47 30.89
CA ALA A 319 -9.32 1.97 31.89
C ALA A 319 -9.00 1.61 33.36
N VAL A 320 -8.03 0.72 33.60
CA VAL A 320 -7.63 0.31 34.95
C VAL A 320 -6.33 0.96 35.44
N THR A 321 -5.56 1.57 34.53
CA THR A 321 -4.31 2.24 34.90
C THR A 321 -4.59 3.51 35.69
N LEU A 322 -3.86 3.71 36.79
CA LEU A 322 -3.96 4.93 37.58
C LEU A 322 -3.24 6.06 36.86
N GLY A 323 -3.93 7.19 36.69
CA GLY A 323 -3.37 8.39 36.07
C GLY A 323 -2.41 9.12 37.02
N SER A 324 -1.25 9.53 36.51
CA SER A 324 -0.25 10.22 37.32
C SER A 324 -0.67 11.65 37.65
N LEU A 325 -1.35 12.35 36.72
CA LEU A 325 -1.78 13.73 36.94
C LEU A 325 -2.82 13.76 38.07
N TYR A 326 -3.76 12.80 38.08
CA TYR A 326 -4.68 12.64 39.19
C TYR A 326 -3.97 12.47 40.52
N VAL A 327 -2.93 11.62 40.61
CA VAL A 327 -2.18 11.41 41.85
C VAL A 327 -1.51 12.71 42.31
N ASP A 328 -0.88 13.44 41.39
CA ASP A 328 -0.19 14.71 41.68
C ASP A 328 -1.17 15.81 42.12
N VAL A 329 -2.31 15.95 41.45
CA VAL A 329 -3.37 16.93 41.79
C VAL A 329 -4.06 16.57 43.10
N PHE A 330 -4.41 15.30 43.29
CA PHE A 330 -5.04 14.82 44.52
C PHE A 330 -4.12 15.03 45.72
N GLY A 331 -2.83 14.70 45.59
CA GLY A 331 -1.82 14.95 46.63
C GLY A 331 -1.73 16.43 46.99
N ALA A 332 -1.63 17.30 45.99
CA ALA A 332 -1.55 18.76 46.19
C ALA A 332 -2.81 19.35 46.86
N LEU A 333 -3.98 18.73 46.71
CA LEU A 333 -5.24 19.25 47.26
C LEU A 333 -5.72 18.56 48.53
N TRP A 334 -5.15 17.40 48.90
CA TRP A 334 -5.62 16.52 49.97
C TRP A 334 -5.80 17.23 51.32
N ASN A 335 -4.87 18.12 51.69
CA ASN A 335 -4.86 18.81 52.97
C ASN A 335 -5.12 20.33 52.86
N THR A 336 -5.80 20.76 51.79
CA THR A 336 -6.11 22.18 51.57
C THR A 336 -7.50 22.55 52.09
N ALA A 337 -7.66 23.80 52.54
CA ALA A 337 -8.96 24.39 52.87
C ALA A 337 -9.33 25.43 51.78
N PRO A 338 -10.55 25.40 51.21
CA PRO A 338 -11.64 24.45 51.47
C PRO A 338 -11.33 23.04 50.93
N LYS A 339 -11.97 22.01 51.52
CA LYS A 339 -11.88 20.64 51.02
C LYS A 339 -12.56 20.56 49.65
N ARG A 340 -11.86 19.96 48.67
CA ARG A 340 -12.32 19.82 47.29
C ARG A 340 -12.50 18.34 46.95
N ALA A 341 -13.57 18.02 46.23
CA ALA A 341 -13.77 16.67 45.69
C ALA A 341 -12.96 16.52 44.40
N VAL A 342 -11.99 15.60 44.37
CA VAL A 342 -11.13 15.37 43.20
C VAL A 342 -11.49 14.04 42.53
N HIS A 343 -11.93 14.09 41.28
CA HIS A 343 -12.43 12.95 40.50
C HIS A 343 -11.46 12.59 39.36
N PRO A 344 -10.98 11.33 39.28
CA PRO A 344 -10.17 10.88 38.17
C PRO A 344 -11.01 10.51 36.95
N HIS A 345 -10.58 10.91 35.76
CA HIS A 345 -11.13 10.48 34.48
C HIS A 345 -10.03 9.96 33.58
N ARG A 346 -10.15 8.69 33.22
CA ARG A 346 -9.18 7.95 32.42
C ARG A 346 -9.58 8.00 30.96
N ILE A 347 -8.72 8.56 30.11
CA ILE A 347 -8.91 8.65 28.67
C ILE A 347 -8.01 7.62 28.01
N THR A 348 -8.61 6.65 27.32
CA THR A 348 -7.86 5.64 26.56
C THR A 348 -7.51 6.14 25.16
N PRO A 349 -6.51 5.55 24.47
CA PRO A 349 -6.15 5.92 23.10
C PRO A 349 -7.34 5.91 22.11
N THR A 350 -8.24 4.94 22.25
CA THR A 350 -9.46 4.84 21.43
C THR A 350 -10.39 6.02 21.68
N GLN A 351 -10.61 6.40 22.95
CA GLN A 351 -11.43 7.56 23.29
C GLN A 351 -10.78 8.86 22.78
N THR A 352 -9.45 8.98 22.84
CA THR A 352 -8.73 10.11 22.24
C THR A 352 -9.00 10.22 20.74
N LEU A 353 -8.98 9.11 20.00
CA LEU A 353 -9.31 9.10 18.57
C LEU A 353 -10.76 9.52 18.33
N ASP A 354 -11.72 9.00 19.10
CA ASP A 354 -13.13 9.39 18.99
C ASP A 354 -13.34 10.88 19.24
N PHE A 355 -12.66 11.43 20.25
CA PHE A 355 -12.70 12.86 20.58
C PHE A 355 -12.15 13.78 19.49
N VAL A 356 -11.20 13.28 18.67
CA VAL A 356 -10.64 14.01 17.53
C VAL A 356 -11.48 13.78 16.26
N GLY A 357 -12.01 12.57 16.07
CA GLY A 357 -12.72 12.16 14.86
C GLY A 357 -14.18 12.61 14.79
N VAL A 358 -14.82 12.86 15.94
CA VAL A 358 -16.25 13.19 16.00
C VAL A 358 -16.46 14.62 16.51
N ASP A 359 -17.18 15.41 15.72
CA ASP A 359 -17.49 16.82 16.05
C ASP A 359 -18.17 16.93 17.43
N GLY A 360 -17.66 17.82 18.27
CA GLY A 360 -18.14 18.08 19.62
C GLY A 360 -18.04 16.92 20.63
N ALA A 361 -17.47 15.76 20.29
CA ALA A 361 -17.47 14.59 21.18
C ALA A 361 -16.76 14.83 22.52
N PHE A 362 -15.60 15.49 22.48
CA PHE A 362 -14.87 15.83 23.69
C PHE A 362 -15.63 16.79 24.61
N LEU A 363 -16.27 17.82 24.04
CA LEU A 363 -17.03 18.80 24.84
C LEU A 363 -18.27 18.15 25.48
N ARG A 364 -18.94 17.22 24.78
CA ARG A 364 -20.02 16.41 25.34
C ARG A 364 -19.55 15.58 26.53
N PHE A 365 -18.40 14.91 26.41
CA PHE A 365 -17.80 14.18 27.52
C PHE A 365 -17.53 15.10 28.74
N VAL A 366 -16.99 16.30 28.51
CA VAL A 366 -16.71 17.24 29.62
C VAL A 366 -18.00 17.78 30.25
N GLN A 367 -19.04 18.01 29.45
CA GLN A 367 -20.37 18.38 29.93
C GLN A 367 -20.99 17.26 30.79
N GLU A 368 -20.83 16.00 30.38
CA GLU A 368 -21.33 14.84 31.13
C GLU A 368 -20.68 14.71 32.50
N ILE A 369 -19.36 14.89 32.60
CA ILE A 369 -18.63 14.76 33.88
C ILE A 369 -18.80 15.97 34.80
N SER A 370 -18.92 17.18 34.24
CA SER A 370 -19.03 18.42 35.02
C SER A 370 -20.47 18.77 35.39
N HIS A 371 -21.45 18.20 34.68
CA HIS A 371 -22.88 18.55 34.72
C HIS A 371 -23.16 20.04 34.44
N ILE A 372 -22.23 20.74 33.80
CA ILE A 372 -22.38 22.14 33.38
C ILE A 372 -22.63 22.16 31.88
N PRO A 373 -23.68 22.85 31.39
CA PRO A 373 -23.90 23.02 29.96
C PRO A 373 -22.74 23.77 29.32
N ILE A 374 -22.05 23.14 28.37
CA ILE A 374 -20.93 23.76 27.65
C ILE A 374 -21.43 24.21 26.29
N SER A 375 -21.29 25.50 25.99
CA SER A 375 -21.58 26.01 24.65
C SER A 375 -20.42 25.66 23.71
N GLU A 376 -20.74 25.18 22.51
CA GLU A 376 -19.73 25.01 21.48
C GLU A 376 -19.04 26.36 21.19
N PRO A 377 -17.70 26.37 21.00
CA PRO A 377 -16.98 27.57 20.63
C PRO A 377 -17.61 28.20 19.37
N LEU A 378 -17.74 29.53 19.34
CA LEU A 378 -18.27 30.22 18.17
C LEU A 378 -17.35 30.01 16.96
N THR A 379 -17.74 29.11 16.05
CA THR A 379 -17.09 28.94 14.74
C THR A 379 -17.75 29.78 13.65
N ALA A 380 -18.67 30.68 14.01
CA ALA A 380 -19.42 31.50 13.07
C ALA A 380 -18.47 32.36 12.20
N GLY A 381 -18.54 32.16 10.89
CA GLY A 381 -17.70 32.88 9.91
C GLY A 381 -16.38 32.19 9.54
N ILE A 382 -16.09 31.01 10.08
CA ILE A 382 -14.96 30.16 9.64
C ILE A 382 -15.46 29.27 8.51
N LYS A 383 -14.86 29.40 7.32
CA LYS A 383 -15.10 28.48 6.21
C LYS A 383 -14.23 27.24 6.35
N LYS A 384 -14.87 26.06 6.29
CA LYS A 384 -14.21 24.75 6.42
C LYS A 384 -14.06 24.08 5.04
N VAL A 385 -12.83 24.04 4.54
CA VAL A 385 -12.49 23.51 3.20
C VAL A 385 -11.70 22.22 3.36
N LEU A 386 -12.18 21.14 2.75
CA LEU A 386 -11.51 19.84 2.76
C LEU A 386 -11.17 19.42 1.34
N LEU A 387 -9.91 19.08 1.08
CA LEU A 387 -9.42 18.69 -0.25
C LEU A 387 -8.75 17.33 -0.19
N PHE A 388 -9.20 16.40 -1.04
CA PHE A 388 -8.60 15.09 -1.21
C PHE A 388 -7.84 15.01 -2.53
N SER A 389 -6.60 14.51 -2.47
CA SER A 389 -5.73 14.32 -3.63
C SER A 389 -4.84 13.09 -3.44
N VAL A 390 -3.97 12.85 -4.41
CA VAL A 390 -2.95 11.79 -4.37
C VAL A 390 -1.57 12.47 -4.24
N PRO A 391 -0.65 12.00 -3.39
CA PRO A 391 0.64 12.65 -3.12
C PRO A 391 1.48 13.03 -4.35
N ARG A 392 1.36 12.24 -5.44
CA ARG A 392 2.11 12.44 -6.70
C ARG A 392 1.33 13.18 -7.80
N SER A 393 0.13 13.64 -7.50
CA SER A 393 -0.68 14.40 -8.47
C SER A 393 -0.11 15.81 -8.66
N PRO A 394 -0.14 16.38 -9.88
CA PRO A 394 0.09 17.80 -10.13
C PRO A 394 -0.73 18.75 -9.24
N LEU A 395 -1.88 18.26 -8.75
CA LEU A 395 -2.81 18.99 -7.91
C LEU A 395 -2.52 18.83 -6.41
N ALA A 396 -1.49 18.07 -6.03
CA ALA A 396 -1.12 17.90 -4.62
C ALA A 396 -0.73 19.24 -3.96
N SER A 397 -0.16 20.17 -4.73
CA SER A 397 0.20 21.52 -4.27
C SER A 397 -0.97 22.48 -4.14
N PHE A 398 -2.16 22.14 -4.66
CA PHE A 398 -3.28 23.08 -4.77
C PHE A 398 -3.67 23.71 -3.43
N ALA A 399 -3.65 22.94 -2.35
CA ALA A 399 -3.96 23.42 -1.02
C ALA A 399 -3.00 24.55 -0.55
N ASN A 400 -1.71 24.44 -0.90
CA ASN A 400 -0.72 25.47 -0.59
C ASN A 400 -0.95 26.74 -1.41
N PHE A 401 -1.32 26.62 -2.69
CA PHE A 401 -1.67 27.77 -3.53
C PHE A 401 -2.88 28.53 -2.97
N LEU A 402 -3.93 27.81 -2.57
CA LEU A 402 -5.10 28.43 -1.94
C LEU A 402 -4.74 29.15 -0.63
N GLU A 403 -3.87 28.56 0.17
CA GLU A 403 -3.42 29.12 1.44
C GLU A 403 -2.63 30.42 1.21
N GLU A 404 -1.72 30.43 0.24
CA GLU A 404 -0.92 31.59 -0.17
C GLU A 404 -1.80 32.78 -0.59
N LEU A 405 -2.85 32.53 -1.38
CA LEU A 405 -3.82 33.57 -1.78
C LEU A 405 -4.45 34.28 -0.56
N PHE A 406 -4.70 33.57 0.54
CA PHE A 406 -5.31 34.16 1.73
C PHE A 406 -4.30 34.80 2.70
N ILE A 407 -3.07 34.27 2.82
CA ILE A 407 -2.01 34.90 3.63
C ILE A 407 -1.75 36.34 3.16
N GLU A 408 -1.70 36.56 1.86
CA GLU A 408 -1.36 37.87 1.28
C GLU A 408 -2.41 38.96 1.60
N LYS A 409 -3.61 38.56 2.03
CA LYS A 409 -4.75 39.46 2.26
C LYS A 409 -4.84 39.87 3.73
N LYS A 410 -4.56 41.15 4.01
CA LYS A 410 -4.73 41.74 5.35
C LYS A 410 -6.17 41.54 5.85
N GLY A 411 -6.29 40.97 7.05
CA GLY A 411 -7.57 40.75 7.74
C GLY A 411 -8.23 39.40 7.44
N ILE A 412 -7.60 38.52 6.67
CA ILE A 412 -8.01 37.12 6.54
C ILE A 412 -6.96 36.26 7.23
N LEU A 413 -7.41 35.29 8.02
CA LEU A 413 -6.58 34.23 8.57
C LEU A 413 -6.87 32.94 7.81
N SER A 414 -5.83 32.30 7.33
CA SER A 414 -5.85 30.99 6.70
C SER A 414 -4.99 30.05 7.52
N ARG A 415 -5.44 28.80 7.72
CA ARG A 415 -4.66 27.77 8.41
C ARG A 415 -4.82 26.46 7.66
N LEU A 416 -3.72 25.81 7.35
CA LEU A 416 -3.71 24.56 6.59
C LEU A 416 -2.98 23.45 7.34
N LEU A 417 -3.60 22.28 7.39
CA LEU A 417 -3.00 21.03 7.87
C LEU A 417 -3.17 19.94 6.80
N THR A 418 -2.10 19.20 6.54
CA THR A 418 -2.06 18.12 5.56
C THR A 418 -1.86 16.79 6.27
N ASP A 419 -2.67 15.79 5.93
CA ASP A 419 -2.59 14.45 6.49
C ASP A 419 -2.58 13.41 5.37
N HIS A 420 -2.01 12.26 5.67
CA HIS A 420 -1.90 11.18 4.72
C HIS A 420 -2.51 9.89 5.26
N ASP A 421 -3.11 9.16 4.34
CA ASP A 421 -3.53 7.78 4.52
C ASP A 421 -2.74 6.94 3.53
N VAL A 422 -1.77 6.18 4.03
CA VAL A 422 -0.87 5.34 3.22
C VAL A 422 -1.30 3.88 3.16
N PHE A 423 -2.27 3.47 3.97
CA PHE A 423 -2.71 2.07 4.07
C PHE A 423 -4.02 1.80 3.32
N SER A 424 -4.90 2.80 3.14
CA SER A 424 -6.20 2.59 2.49
C SER A 424 -6.11 2.47 0.96
N LYS A 425 -5.15 3.15 0.33
CA LYS A 425 -4.93 3.13 -1.13
C LYS A 425 -3.44 2.98 -1.46
N PRO A 426 -3.09 2.09 -2.41
CA PRO A 426 -1.77 2.06 -3.04
C PRO A 426 -1.44 3.44 -3.65
N SER A 427 -0.23 3.98 -3.43
CA SER A 427 0.21 5.38 -3.66
C SER A 427 -0.22 6.44 -2.62
N GLY A 428 -1.05 6.05 -1.64
CA GLY A 428 -1.55 6.91 -0.58
C GLY A 428 -2.60 7.93 -1.01
N ILE A 429 -3.29 8.50 -0.03
CA ILE A 429 -4.24 9.60 -0.17
C ILE A 429 -3.76 10.75 0.68
N THR A 430 -3.90 11.96 0.16
CA THR A 430 -3.64 13.19 0.90
C THR A 430 -4.96 13.89 1.19
N ALA A 431 -5.18 14.27 2.44
CA ALA A 431 -6.26 15.15 2.84
C ALA A 431 -5.69 16.48 3.35
N ASN A 432 -6.19 17.59 2.82
CA ASN A 432 -5.82 18.93 3.22
C ASN A 432 -7.01 19.61 3.91
N ARG A 433 -6.83 20.01 5.16
CA ARG A 433 -7.81 20.68 6.02
C ARG A 433 -7.48 22.17 6.08
N LEU A 434 -8.26 22.99 5.39
CA LEU A 434 -8.07 24.42 5.28
C LEU A 434 -9.18 25.18 6.00
N LEU A 435 -8.81 26.03 6.95
CA LEU A 435 -9.71 26.92 7.68
C LEU A 435 -9.48 28.37 7.25
N ILE A 436 -10.53 29.06 6.82
CA ILE A 436 -10.46 30.47 6.39
C ILE A 436 -11.40 31.32 7.26
N SER A 437 -10.88 32.36 7.90
CA SER A 437 -11.65 33.26 8.77
C SER A 437 -11.37 34.73 8.47
N ARG A 438 -12.39 35.60 8.60
CA ARG A 438 -12.27 37.07 8.41
C ARG A 438 -11.88 37.84 9.67
N ASN A 439 -11.85 37.18 10.83
CA ASN A 439 -11.55 37.83 12.11
C ASN A 439 -10.36 37.16 12.78
N ASN A 440 -9.55 37.94 13.51
CA ASN A 440 -8.53 37.40 14.41
C ASN A 440 -9.24 36.61 15.52
N ILE A 441 -9.20 35.28 15.41
CA ILE A 441 -9.68 34.39 16.46
C ILE A 441 -8.62 34.43 17.57
N THR A 442 -9.00 34.92 18.74
CA THR A 442 -8.07 35.10 19.86
C THR A 442 -7.56 33.80 20.47
N ASP A 443 -8.36 32.72 20.40
CA ASP A 443 -7.96 31.36 20.77
C ASP A 443 -8.38 30.40 19.65
N PRO A 444 -7.49 30.09 18.70
CA PRO A 444 -7.82 29.21 17.58
C PRO A 444 -7.99 27.77 18.06
N LEU A 445 -9.07 27.12 17.61
CA LEU A 445 -9.26 25.68 17.81
C LEU A 445 -8.22 24.87 17.02
N PRO A 446 -7.73 23.73 17.53
CA PRO A 446 -6.92 22.81 16.74
C PRO A 446 -7.66 22.40 15.45
N ILE A 447 -6.97 22.38 14.31
CA ILE A 447 -7.60 22.04 13.02
C ILE A 447 -8.32 20.69 13.05
N PRO A 448 -7.77 19.60 13.65
CA PRO A 448 -8.49 18.33 13.70
C PRO A 448 -9.80 18.37 14.47
N VAL A 449 -9.92 19.24 15.46
CA VAL A 449 -11.17 19.41 16.24
C VAL A 449 -12.13 20.33 15.50
N ALA A 450 -11.62 21.37 14.84
CA ALA A 450 -12.44 22.30 14.07
C ALA A 450 -12.95 21.72 12.74
N LEU A 451 -12.19 20.83 12.12
CA LEU A 451 -12.50 20.13 10.87
C LEU A 451 -12.08 18.66 10.99
N PRO A 452 -12.86 17.83 11.71
CA PRO A 452 -12.56 16.42 11.88
C PRO A 452 -12.81 15.63 10.59
N PHE A 453 -12.19 14.45 10.47
CA PHE A 453 -12.51 13.47 9.41
C PHE A 453 -13.80 12.67 9.74
N GLY A 454 -14.69 13.23 10.54
CA GLY A 454 -16.01 12.68 10.80
C GLY A 454 -17.05 13.08 9.76
N PRO A 455 -18.29 12.60 9.92
CA PRO A 455 -19.39 12.98 9.04
C PRO A 455 -19.76 14.46 9.23
N HIS A 456 -20.18 15.11 8.15
CA HIS A 456 -20.70 16.48 8.16
C HIS A 456 -19.72 17.55 8.69
N SER A 457 -18.44 17.48 8.31
CA SER A 457 -17.40 18.37 8.81
C SER A 457 -17.11 19.57 7.91
N SER A 458 -17.21 19.45 6.58
CA SER A 458 -16.82 20.49 5.60
C SER A 458 -18.00 21.19 4.90
N GLU A 459 -17.78 22.45 4.50
CA GLU A 459 -18.72 23.26 3.70
C GLU A 459 -18.34 23.30 2.21
N PHE A 460 -17.07 23.01 1.93
CA PHE A 460 -16.52 22.80 0.59
C PHE A 460 -15.70 21.53 0.59
N LEU A 461 -15.97 20.64 -0.36
CA LEU A 461 -15.23 19.40 -0.57
C LEU A 461 -14.64 19.38 -1.98
N GLY A 462 -13.31 19.37 -2.09
CA GLY A 462 -12.60 19.20 -3.36
C GLY A 462 -12.06 17.79 -3.49
N ILE A 463 -12.45 17.07 -4.54
CA ILE A 463 -11.93 15.76 -4.90
C ILE A 463 -11.08 15.97 -6.15
N LEU A 464 -9.77 16.09 -5.95
CA LEU A 464 -8.81 16.48 -7.00
C LEU A 464 -8.40 15.29 -7.88
N ASP A 465 -8.90 14.09 -7.58
CA ASP A 465 -8.71 12.88 -8.38
C ASP A 465 -10.00 12.06 -8.36
N GLN A 466 -10.64 11.93 -9.52
CA GLN A 466 -11.89 11.17 -9.71
C GLN A 466 -11.82 9.69 -9.27
N SER A 467 -10.63 9.07 -9.27
CA SER A 467 -10.47 7.65 -8.88
C SER A 467 -10.80 7.40 -7.42
N LEU A 468 -10.72 8.43 -6.57
CA LEU A 468 -11.02 8.32 -5.15
C LEU A 468 -12.50 8.04 -4.87
N LEU A 469 -13.41 8.50 -5.75
CA LEU A 469 -14.86 8.26 -5.61
C LEU A 469 -15.26 6.79 -5.73
N LYS A 470 -14.41 5.96 -6.35
CA LYS A 470 -14.67 4.51 -6.49
C LYS A 470 -14.18 3.70 -5.31
N THR A 471 -13.33 4.28 -4.46
CA THR A 471 -12.58 3.54 -3.44
C THR A 471 -12.87 4.03 -2.03
N HIS A 472 -13.23 5.31 -1.86
CA HIS A 472 -13.38 5.95 -0.54
C HIS A 472 -14.70 6.70 -0.39
N SER A 473 -15.24 6.71 0.82
CA SER A 473 -16.52 7.37 1.15
C SER A 473 -16.36 8.87 1.44
N LEU A 474 -15.68 9.59 0.55
CA LEU A 474 -15.26 10.98 0.78
C LEU A 474 -16.41 11.98 1.00
N LEU A 475 -17.59 11.68 0.46
CA LEU A 475 -18.77 12.55 0.59
C LEU A 475 -19.36 12.53 2.00
N ASN A 476 -19.00 11.56 2.84
CA ASN A 476 -19.43 11.52 4.24
C ASN A 476 -19.01 12.79 5.00
N HIS A 477 -17.88 13.40 4.63
CA HIS A 477 -17.41 14.63 5.25
C HIS A 477 -18.20 15.89 4.87
N ALA A 478 -19.00 15.87 3.79
CA ALA A 478 -19.73 17.06 3.34
C ALA A 478 -20.99 17.34 4.19
N LYS A 479 -21.15 18.60 4.64
CA LYS A 479 -22.38 19.09 5.29
C LYS A 479 -23.53 19.23 4.28
N LYS A 480 -24.76 19.25 4.80
CA LYS A 480 -25.96 19.51 3.97
C LYS A 480 -25.83 20.83 3.19
N GLY A 481 -26.11 20.79 1.89
CA GLY A 481 -26.01 21.95 1.00
C GLY A 481 -24.59 22.40 0.64
N SER A 482 -23.56 21.58 0.93
CA SER A 482 -22.17 21.91 0.60
C SER A 482 -21.88 21.81 -0.89
N ILE A 483 -20.84 22.52 -1.31
CA ILE A 483 -20.30 22.44 -2.67
C ILE A 483 -19.30 21.29 -2.73
N VAL A 484 -19.46 20.42 -3.73
CA VAL A 484 -18.52 19.33 -4.04
C VAL A 484 -17.94 19.58 -5.42
N LEU A 485 -16.63 19.79 -5.50
CA LEU A 485 -15.90 19.94 -6.75
C LEU A 485 -15.12 18.65 -7.05
N VAL A 486 -15.41 18.00 -8.18
CA VAL A 486 -14.67 16.83 -8.66
C VAL A 486 -13.85 17.21 -9.87
N VAL A 487 -12.53 17.09 -9.76
CA VAL A 487 -11.62 17.27 -10.90
C VAL A 487 -11.59 15.96 -11.68
N THR A 488 -12.06 16.00 -12.92
CA THR A 488 -12.30 14.80 -13.71
C THR A 488 -12.23 15.09 -15.19
N SER A 489 -11.74 14.12 -15.97
CA SER A 489 -11.87 14.13 -17.43
C SER A 489 -13.18 13.53 -17.92
N TRP A 490 -14.02 13.00 -17.02
CA TRP A 490 -15.34 12.46 -17.37
C TRP A 490 -16.35 13.58 -17.59
N THR A 491 -17.26 13.36 -18.53
CA THR A 491 -18.46 14.18 -18.66
C THR A 491 -19.39 13.99 -17.44
N PRO A 492 -20.31 14.93 -17.16
CA PRO A 492 -21.28 14.77 -16.07
C PRO A 492 -22.09 13.47 -16.13
N ALA A 493 -22.45 13.02 -17.34
CA ALA A 493 -23.17 11.77 -17.54
C ALA A 493 -22.31 10.53 -17.23
N GLU A 494 -21.04 10.55 -17.63
CA GLU A 494 -20.08 9.49 -17.31
C GLU A 494 -19.76 9.46 -15.81
N LEU A 495 -19.68 10.61 -15.13
CA LEU A 495 -19.48 10.63 -13.69
C LEU A 495 -20.68 9.97 -12.97
N VAL A 496 -21.90 10.29 -13.37
CA VAL A 496 -23.13 9.71 -12.80
C VAL A 496 -23.18 8.19 -12.99
N SER A 497 -22.70 7.67 -14.11
CA SER A 497 -22.67 6.21 -14.35
C SER A 497 -21.53 5.49 -13.63
N ASN A 498 -20.49 6.20 -13.20
CA ASN A 498 -19.30 5.63 -12.56
C ASN A 498 -19.27 5.71 -11.03
N ILE A 499 -20.17 6.48 -10.41
CA ILE A 499 -20.30 6.57 -8.95
C ILE A 499 -21.19 5.45 -8.40
N SER A 500 -20.93 5.02 -7.16
CA SER A 500 -21.75 4.02 -6.48
C SER A 500 -23.13 4.56 -6.09
N GLN A 501 -24.08 3.66 -5.86
CA GLN A 501 -25.40 4.03 -5.33
C GLN A 501 -25.31 4.72 -3.96
N GLU A 502 -24.36 4.31 -3.12
CA GLU A 502 -24.08 4.93 -1.82
C GLU A 502 -23.68 6.41 -1.98
N VAL A 503 -22.76 6.70 -2.89
CA VAL A 503 -22.32 8.06 -3.22
C VAL A 503 -23.49 8.90 -3.74
N ALA A 504 -24.28 8.35 -4.66
CA ALA A 504 -25.46 9.03 -5.20
C ALA A 504 -26.51 9.32 -4.10
N ALA A 505 -26.70 8.39 -3.16
CA ALA A 505 -27.64 8.55 -2.04
C ALA A 505 -27.24 9.72 -1.14
N ILE A 506 -25.95 9.82 -0.78
CA ILE A 506 -25.41 10.92 0.04
C ILE A 506 -25.65 12.27 -0.64
N VAL A 507 -25.42 12.37 -1.96
CA VAL A 507 -25.66 13.62 -2.71
C VAL A 507 -27.11 14.05 -2.64
N LEU A 508 -28.07 13.13 -2.85
CA LEU A 508 -29.50 13.42 -2.85
C LEU A 508 -30.04 13.73 -1.45
N GLU A 509 -29.68 12.91 -0.45
CA GLU A 509 -30.13 13.06 0.93
C GLU A 509 -29.69 14.40 1.52
N ARG A 510 -28.44 14.80 1.24
CA ARG A 510 -27.83 16.01 1.79
C ARG A 510 -27.97 17.22 0.87
N GLY A 511 -28.58 17.07 -0.31
CA GLY A 511 -28.72 18.14 -1.30
C GLY A 511 -27.40 18.80 -1.66
N LEU A 512 -26.36 18.00 -1.93
CA LEU A 512 -25.02 18.50 -2.25
C LEU A 512 -24.97 19.09 -3.67
N TYR A 513 -24.25 20.20 -3.84
CA TYR A 513 -24.06 20.80 -5.16
C TYR A 513 -22.80 20.25 -5.82
N LEU A 514 -22.98 19.22 -6.66
CA LEU A 514 -21.88 18.54 -7.35
C LEU A 514 -21.48 19.27 -8.64
N TYR A 515 -20.21 19.67 -8.73
CA TYR A 515 -19.60 20.32 -9.88
C TYR A 515 -18.40 19.53 -10.39
N THR A 516 -18.14 19.62 -11.70
CA THR A 516 -17.01 18.96 -12.37
C THR A 516 -16.23 19.94 -13.25
N ILE A 517 -14.93 19.69 -13.39
CA ILE A 517 -14.07 20.42 -14.33
C ILE A 517 -12.85 19.57 -14.76
N ASP A 518 -12.52 19.59 -16.05
CA ASP A 518 -11.32 18.94 -16.60
C ASP A 518 -10.17 19.95 -16.74
N VAL A 519 -9.50 20.26 -15.62
CA VAL A 519 -8.37 21.21 -15.63
C VAL A 519 -7.19 20.71 -16.46
N LYS A 520 -7.00 19.39 -16.58
CA LYS A 520 -5.92 18.79 -17.36
C LYS A 520 -6.16 18.96 -18.86
N GLY A 521 -7.40 18.75 -19.31
CA GLY A 521 -7.85 19.06 -20.67
C GLY A 521 -7.67 20.54 -20.98
N ILE A 522 -8.22 21.43 -20.13
CA ILE A 522 -8.13 22.88 -20.32
C ILE A 522 -6.67 23.36 -20.38
N ALA A 523 -5.81 22.90 -19.47
CA ALA A 523 -4.40 23.31 -19.46
C ALA A 523 -3.67 22.91 -20.75
N ARG A 524 -4.00 21.75 -21.32
CA ARG A 524 -3.44 21.24 -22.59
C ARG A 524 -3.88 22.08 -23.80
N ASP A 525 -5.11 22.60 -23.76
CA ASP A 525 -5.66 23.44 -24.84
C ASP A 525 -5.08 24.86 -24.82
N ILE A 526 -4.65 25.33 -23.64
CA ILE A 526 -4.13 26.69 -23.46
C ILE A 526 -2.61 26.75 -23.67
N VAL A 527 -1.83 25.77 -23.18
CA VAL A 527 -0.36 25.80 -23.18
C VAL A 527 0.23 24.57 -23.89
N THR A 528 1.21 24.78 -24.77
CA THR A 528 1.80 23.77 -25.68
C THR A 528 2.89 22.85 -25.09
N PRO A 529 3.85 23.29 -24.24
CA PRO A 529 4.82 22.38 -23.63
C PRO A 529 4.20 21.54 -22.49
N GLN A 530 4.47 20.22 -22.50
CA GLN A 530 4.19 19.32 -21.37
C GLN A 530 5.24 19.51 -20.26
N GLY A 531 4.82 19.47 -18.99
CA GLY A 531 5.72 19.57 -17.83
C GLY A 531 5.23 20.53 -16.73
N PRO A 532 6.13 21.12 -15.92
CA PRO A 532 5.80 21.88 -14.70
C PRO A 532 4.87 23.08 -14.93
N ILE A 533 4.94 23.69 -16.11
CA ILE A 533 4.08 24.82 -16.50
C ILE A 533 2.61 24.37 -16.59
N GLN A 534 2.35 23.18 -17.14
CA GLN A 534 1.01 22.63 -17.24
C GLN A 534 0.44 22.32 -15.84
N ASP A 535 1.28 21.90 -14.90
CA ASP A 535 0.88 21.64 -13.52
C ASP A 535 0.52 22.94 -12.78
N ALA A 536 1.32 23.99 -12.96
CA ALA A 536 1.02 25.32 -12.43
C ALA A 536 -0.30 25.87 -12.99
N VAL A 537 -0.54 25.71 -14.30
CA VAL A 537 -1.79 26.14 -14.94
C VAL A 537 -3.00 25.37 -14.41
N GLN A 538 -2.87 24.07 -14.13
CA GLN A 538 -3.95 23.30 -13.52
C GLN A 538 -4.33 23.84 -12.13
N ASN A 539 -3.34 24.16 -11.29
CA ASN A 539 -3.56 24.75 -9.96
C ASN A 539 -4.22 26.15 -10.08
N LEU A 540 -3.75 26.98 -11.00
CA LEU A 540 -4.35 28.29 -11.32
C LEU A 540 -5.83 28.17 -11.70
N LEU A 541 -6.18 27.24 -12.60
CA LEU A 541 -7.56 27.03 -13.03
C LEU A 541 -8.46 26.64 -11.86
N LEU A 542 -7.99 25.78 -10.96
CA LEU A 542 -8.72 25.42 -9.76
C LEU A 542 -8.87 26.57 -8.78
N GLU A 543 -7.87 27.43 -8.65
CA GLU A 543 -7.93 28.60 -7.78
C GLU A 543 -9.01 29.58 -8.25
N LEU A 544 -9.10 29.83 -9.56
CA LEU A 544 -10.16 30.65 -10.16
C LEU A 544 -11.55 30.06 -9.90
N VAL A 545 -11.70 28.73 -10.03
CA VAL A 545 -12.95 28.02 -9.72
C VAL A 545 -13.28 28.13 -8.22
N PHE A 546 -12.30 27.95 -7.35
CA PHE A 546 -12.48 28.06 -5.91
C PHE A 546 -12.89 29.48 -5.50
N LEU A 547 -12.26 30.52 -6.05
CA LEU A 547 -12.63 31.92 -5.80
C LEU A 547 -14.08 32.21 -6.19
N ARG A 548 -14.56 31.65 -7.30
CA ARG A 548 -15.96 31.74 -7.71
C ARG A 548 -16.89 31.15 -6.64
N PHE A 549 -16.59 29.96 -6.13
CA PHE A 549 -17.39 29.35 -5.07
C PHE A 549 -17.26 30.08 -3.74
N TYR A 550 -16.07 30.58 -3.41
CA TYR A 550 -15.81 31.34 -2.20
C TYR A 550 -16.59 32.66 -2.16
N LEU A 551 -16.72 33.36 -3.28
CA LEU A 551 -17.52 34.59 -3.39
C LEU A 551 -19.03 34.34 -3.41
N GLY A 552 -19.48 33.14 -3.79
CA GLY A 552 -20.89 32.78 -3.83
C GLY A 552 -21.70 33.70 -4.74
N ALA A 553 -22.82 34.23 -4.24
CA ALA A 553 -23.71 35.11 -5.02
C ALA A 553 -23.06 36.43 -5.48
N SER A 554 -21.96 36.86 -4.85
CA SER A 554 -21.21 38.04 -5.25
C SER A 554 -20.17 37.76 -6.35
N ALA A 555 -20.04 36.51 -6.81
CA ALA A 555 -19.07 36.12 -7.82
C ALA A 555 -19.49 36.61 -9.22
N SER A 556 -18.66 37.46 -9.83
CA SER A 556 -18.62 37.76 -11.26
C SER A 556 -17.23 37.48 -11.82
N GLU A 557 -17.12 37.23 -13.13
CA GLU A 557 -15.83 36.99 -13.78
C GLU A 557 -14.85 38.15 -13.53
N ALA A 558 -15.35 39.39 -13.59
CA ALA A 558 -14.57 40.58 -13.28
C ALA A 558 -14.06 40.61 -11.83
N THR A 559 -14.90 40.25 -10.85
CA THR A 559 -14.47 40.22 -9.43
C THR A 559 -13.50 39.09 -9.12
N VAL A 560 -13.65 37.92 -9.77
CA VAL A 560 -12.70 36.80 -9.61
C VAL A 560 -11.36 37.16 -10.23
N LEU A 561 -11.35 37.73 -11.44
CA LEU A 561 -10.14 38.23 -12.08
C LEU A 561 -9.44 39.29 -11.23
N GLN A 562 -10.19 40.26 -10.68
CA GLN A 562 -9.63 41.28 -9.81
C GLN A 562 -8.93 40.69 -8.57
N LEU A 563 -9.47 39.62 -8.00
CA LEU A 563 -8.82 38.93 -6.88
C LEU A 563 -7.59 38.15 -7.35
N ALA A 564 -7.69 37.44 -8.48
CA ALA A 564 -6.61 36.66 -9.05
C ALA A 564 -5.40 37.51 -9.47
N HIS A 565 -5.61 38.75 -9.96
CA HIS A 565 -4.54 39.72 -10.25
C HIS A 565 -3.69 40.11 -9.03
N THR A 566 -4.09 39.73 -7.82
CA THR A 566 -3.23 39.91 -6.65
C THR A 566 -2.13 38.86 -6.60
N SER A 567 -2.44 37.63 -7.01
CA SER A 567 -1.58 36.45 -6.89
C SER A 567 -0.86 36.10 -8.20
N PHE A 568 -1.40 36.55 -9.35
CA PHE A 568 -0.89 36.21 -10.67
C PHE A 568 -0.69 37.44 -11.57
N ASP A 569 0.29 37.33 -12.46
CA ASP A 569 0.55 38.33 -13.49
C ASP A 569 -0.55 38.39 -14.56
N ASP A 570 -0.65 39.55 -15.21
CA ASP A 570 -1.61 39.79 -16.31
C ASP A 570 -1.39 38.84 -17.50
N LEU A 571 -0.15 38.40 -17.70
CA LEU A 571 0.28 37.48 -18.75
C LEU A 571 1.02 36.29 -18.13
N ILE A 572 0.53 35.09 -18.40
CA ILE A 572 1.15 33.83 -17.98
C ILE A 572 1.56 33.10 -19.26
N GLU A 573 2.86 32.91 -19.47
CA GLU A 573 3.41 32.37 -20.74
C GLU A 573 2.92 33.15 -21.99
N GLY A 574 2.76 34.47 -21.85
CA GLY A 574 2.26 35.35 -22.93
C GLY A 574 0.75 35.26 -23.17
N ILE A 575 0.00 34.54 -22.33
CA ILE A 575 -1.45 34.39 -22.42
C ILE A 575 -2.13 35.24 -21.34
N PRO A 576 -3.14 36.07 -21.69
CA PRO A 576 -3.86 36.89 -20.70
C PRO A 576 -4.57 36.06 -19.63
N LEU A 577 -4.48 36.49 -18.37
CA LEU A 577 -5.18 35.87 -17.23
C LEU A 577 -6.71 35.75 -17.47
N SER A 578 -7.29 36.74 -18.17
CA SER A 578 -8.70 36.74 -18.58
C SER A 578 -9.08 35.52 -19.42
N LYS A 579 -8.17 34.98 -20.23
CA LYS A 579 -8.42 33.78 -21.03
C LYS A 579 -8.56 32.54 -20.12
N PHE A 580 -7.67 32.40 -19.13
CA PHE A 580 -7.75 31.30 -18.15
C PHE A 580 -9.05 31.37 -17.33
N SER A 581 -9.42 32.57 -16.88
CA SER A 581 -10.70 32.79 -16.19
C SER A 581 -11.90 32.45 -17.06
N GLY A 582 -11.91 32.86 -18.33
CA GLY A 582 -12.99 32.52 -19.26
C GLY A 582 -13.13 31.01 -19.47
N HIS A 583 -12.02 30.28 -19.58
CA HIS A 583 -12.03 28.81 -19.64
C HIS A 583 -12.54 28.18 -18.35
N ALA A 584 -12.03 28.62 -17.18
CA ALA A 584 -12.48 28.14 -15.88
C ALA A 584 -13.99 28.39 -15.65
N TRP A 585 -14.50 29.53 -16.13
CA TRP A 585 -15.91 29.89 -15.99
C TRP A 585 -16.84 29.06 -16.87
N SER A 586 -16.45 28.84 -18.13
CA SER A 586 -17.25 28.16 -19.15
C SER A 586 -17.23 26.63 -19.04
N ASN A 587 -16.14 26.05 -18.53
CA ASN A 587 -15.98 24.58 -18.43
C ASN A 587 -16.39 24.01 -17.07
N LEU A 588 -16.80 24.84 -16.11
CA LEU A 588 -17.34 24.38 -14.83
C LEU A 588 -18.79 23.91 -15.02
N GLN A 589 -19.03 22.61 -14.82
CA GLN A 589 -20.32 21.98 -15.10
C GLN A 589 -21.00 21.48 -13.82
N PHE A 590 -22.30 21.75 -13.69
CA PHE A 590 -23.13 21.20 -12.63
C PHE A 590 -23.59 19.78 -13.00
N VAL A 591 -23.52 18.85 -12.06
CA VAL A 591 -23.90 17.44 -12.26
C VAL A 591 -25.24 17.18 -11.57
N ASN A 592 -26.22 16.72 -12.35
CA ASN A 592 -27.53 16.35 -11.83
C ASN A 592 -27.60 14.84 -11.59
N ILE A 593 -27.82 14.42 -10.34
CA ILE A 593 -27.93 13.02 -9.95
C ILE A 593 -29.40 12.57 -10.08
N PRO A 594 -29.71 11.49 -10.84
CA PRO A 594 -31.06 11.00 -10.97
C PRO A 594 -31.56 10.36 -9.65
N PRO A 595 -32.89 10.31 -9.41
CA PRO A 595 -33.46 9.61 -8.26
C PRO A 595 -33.09 8.12 -8.26
N LEU A 596 -32.80 7.56 -7.08
CA LEU A 596 -32.42 6.15 -6.93
C LEU A 596 -33.63 5.21 -6.99
N ASP A 597 -33.54 4.16 -7.83
CA ASP A 597 -34.48 3.03 -7.84
C ASP A 597 -34.09 1.99 -6.77
N LYS A 598 -34.99 1.76 -5.80
CA LYS A 598 -34.75 0.93 -4.60
C LYS A 598 -34.74 -0.58 -4.83
N THR A 599 -34.83 -1.06 -6.07
CA THR A 599 -35.11 -2.47 -6.40
C THR A 599 -33.90 -3.28 -6.86
N THR A 600 -32.73 -2.67 -7.01
CA THR A 600 -31.53 -3.36 -7.53
C THR A 600 -30.48 -3.50 -6.42
N PRO A 601 -30.15 -4.72 -5.97
CA PRO A 601 -29.05 -4.92 -5.03
C PRO A 601 -27.73 -4.57 -5.72
N SER A 602 -26.94 -3.69 -5.09
CA SER A 602 -25.62 -3.27 -5.59
C SER A 602 -24.54 -4.23 -5.07
N GLU A 603 -23.94 -5.02 -5.96
CA GLU A 603 -22.71 -5.82 -5.73
C GLU A 603 -21.44 -4.95 -5.74
N SER A 604 -21.50 -3.71 -5.26
CA SER A 604 -20.31 -2.85 -5.21
C SER A 604 -19.52 -3.14 -3.93
N PRO A 605 -18.19 -3.24 -4.01
CA PRO A 605 -17.35 -3.40 -2.82
C PRO A 605 -17.55 -2.21 -1.86
N ALA A 606 -17.47 -2.47 -0.56
CA ALA A 606 -17.61 -1.43 0.46
C ALA A 606 -16.54 -0.34 0.29
N LEU A 607 -16.96 0.93 0.35
CA LEU A 607 -16.05 2.07 0.29
C LEU A 607 -15.25 2.18 1.60
N LYS A 608 -13.97 2.51 1.50
CA LYS A 608 -13.10 2.72 2.65
C LYS A 608 -13.30 4.13 3.23
N GLU A 609 -13.11 4.27 4.53
CA GLU A 609 -13.01 5.58 5.18
C GLU A 609 -11.56 6.09 5.11
N PHE A 610 -11.39 7.41 5.11
CA PHE A 610 -10.06 8.01 5.18
C PHE A 610 -9.58 8.01 6.63
N GLU A 611 -8.40 7.45 6.88
CA GLU A 611 -7.77 7.47 8.21
C GLU A 611 -6.37 8.08 8.16
N ALA A 612 -6.14 9.13 8.93
CA ALA A 612 -4.83 9.77 9.02
C ALA A 612 -3.85 8.85 9.76
N ASN A 613 -3.00 8.13 9.03
CA ASN A 613 -2.04 7.15 9.55
C ASN A 613 -0.58 7.50 9.20
N ALA A 614 -0.34 8.57 8.44
CA ALA A 614 0.98 9.07 8.12
C ALA A 614 1.07 10.61 8.09
N ILE A 615 2.25 11.12 8.41
CA ILE A 615 2.60 12.55 8.44
C ILE A 615 3.29 13.01 7.16
N ALA A 616 4.10 12.13 6.57
CA ALA A 616 4.79 12.35 5.32
C ALA A 616 4.84 11.03 4.55
N VAL A 617 4.82 11.14 3.23
CA VAL A 617 4.87 9.99 2.32
C VAL A 617 6.32 9.70 1.90
N GLU A 618 7.21 10.70 1.98
CA GLU A 618 8.64 10.61 1.63
C GLU A 618 9.53 10.64 2.88
N ILE A 619 10.43 9.65 3.00
CA ILE A 619 11.61 9.69 3.87
C ILE A 619 12.82 9.88 2.95
N ALA A 620 13.81 10.68 3.37
CA ALA A 620 14.95 11.21 2.63
C ALA A 620 15.94 10.18 1.99
N GLU A 621 15.50 8.95 1.75
CA GLU A 621 16.17 7.92 0.96
C GLU A 621 15.36 7.46 -0.28
N GLY A 622 14.39 8.26 -0.73
CA GLY A 622 13.77 8.06 -2.05
C GLY A 622 12.96 6.77 -2.21
N LYS A 623 12.70 6.05 -1.13
CA LYS A 623 11.73 4.95 -1.09
C LYS A 623 10.43 5.45 -0.48
N THR A 624 9.68 6.20 -1.27
CA THR A 624 8.24 6.29 -1.04
C THR A 624 7.63 4.90 -1.20
N VAL A 625 6.54 4.63 -0.48
CA VAL A 625 5.66 3.50 -0.75
C VAL A 625 5.10 3.68 -2.16
N VAL A 626 5.73 3.03 -3.14
CA VAL A 626 5.29 3.00 -4.53
C VAL A 626 4.89 1.58 -4.84
N ASN A 627 3.72 1.45 -5.46
CA ASN A 627 3.24 0.23 -6.07
C ASN A 627 4.33 -0.28 -7.02
N GLY A 628 4.83 -1.46 -6.68
CA GLY A 628 5.96 -2.07 -7.31
C GLY A 628 6.68 -2.97 -6.30
N ALA A 629 7.49 -3.88 -6.82
CA ALA A 629 8.35 -4.62 -5.93
C ALA A 629 9.33 -3.63 -5.28
N HIS A 630 9.71 -3.84 -4.02
CA HIS A 630 10.74 -3.04 -3.37
C HIS A 630 11.49 -3.86 -2.32
N LEU A 631 12.79 -3.61 -2.18
CA LEU A 631 13.58 -4.22 -1.12
C LEU A 631 13.23 -3.57 0.22
N THR A 632 12.77 -4.38 1.16
CA THR A 632 12.27 -3.95 2.46
C THR A 632 13.27 -4.20 3.58
N THR A 633 13.07 -3.52 4.70
CA THR A 633 13.76 -3.85 5.95
C THR A 633 13.08 -5.05 6.61
N TRP A 634 13.78 -5.75 7.51
CA TRP A 634 13.17 -6.84 8.29
C TRP A 634 11.95 -6.38 9.10
N HIS A 635 11.86 -5.08 9.44
CA HIS A 635 10.71 -4.53 10.15
C HIS A 635 9.43 -4.56 9.32
N ASP A 636 9.49 -4.36 7.99
CA ASP A 636 8.29 -4.40 7.16
C ASP A 636 7.79 -5.83 6.96
N ALA A 637 8.71 -6.78 6.82
CA ALA A 637 8.37 -8.20 6.86
C ALA A 637 7.75 -8.59 8.21
N ALA A 638 8.29 -8.07 9.32
CA ALA A 638 7.69 -8.26 10.64
C ALA A 638 6.28 -7.65 10.72
N LYS A 639 6.01 -6.49 10.12
CA LYS A 639 4.65 -5.92 10.02
C LYS A 639 3.70 -6.87 9.27
N HIS A 640 4.12 -7.44 8.14
CA HIS A 640 3.27 -8.37 7.39
C HIS A 640 2.95 -9.65 8.18
N ILE A 641 3.90 -10.14 8.99
CA ILE A 641 3.71 -11.30 9.86
C ILE A 641 2.84 -10.97 11.08
N LEU A 642 3.03 -9.79 11.68
CA LEU A 642 2.31 -9.35 12.87
C LEU A 642 0.87 -8.91 12.56
N PHE A 643 0.63 -8.40 11.34
CA PHE A 643 -0.67 -7.88 10.89
C PHE A 643 -1.14 -8.58 9.59
N PRO A 644 -1.32 -9.91 9.61
CA PRO A 644 -1.65 -10.67 8.40
C PRO A 644 -3.02 -10.27 7.83
N SER A 645 -3.96 -9.79 8.65
CA SER A 645 -5.28 -9.30 8.22
C SER A 645 -5.21 -8.08 7.28
N VAL A 646 -4.14 -7.28 7.39
CA VAL A 646 -3.96 -6.05 6.63
C VAL A 646 -3.18 -6.32 5.34
N PHE A 647 -2.17 -7.19 5.40
CA PHE A 647 -1.20 -7.36 4.31
C PHE A 647 -1.33 -8.67 3.53
N THR A 648 -1.93 -9.70 4.12
CA THR A 648 -2.07 -11.03 3.51
C THR A 648 -3.51 -11.24 3.07
N PRO A 649 -3.77 -11.93 1.93
CA PRO A 649 -5.12 -12.33 1.58
C PRO A 649 -5.78 -13.09 2.74
N PRO A 650 -6.98 -12.71 3.18
CA PRO A 650 -7.66 -13.38 4.27
C PRO A 650 -7.89 -14.84 3.90
N ARG A 651 -7.59 -15.75 4.83
CA ARG A 651 -8.01 -17.14 4.75
C ARG A 651 -9.46 -17.23 5.20
N GLU A 652 -10.35 -17.71 4.33
CA GLU A 652 -11.72 -18.03 4.75
C GLU A 652 -11.66 -19.16 5.80
N GLU A 653 -12.30 -18.96 6.96
CA GLU A 653 -12.20 -19.87 8.11
C GLU A 653 -12.68 -21.30 7.80
N ASP A 654 -13.51 -21.48 6.76
CA ASP A 654 -14.03 -22.76 6.28
C ASP A 654 -13.28 -23.32 5.05
N SER A 655 -12.27 -22.64 4.52
CA SER A 655 -11.54 -23.11 3.34
C SER A 655 -10.30 -23.96 3.71
N LEU A 656 -10.26 -25.16 3.13
CA LEU A 656 -9.12 -26.10 3.21
C LEU A 656 -7.99 -25.72 2.24
N SER A 657 -8.20 -24.70 1.40
CA SER A 657 -7.20 -24.08 0.55
C SER A 657 -6.43 -23.01 1.31
N ASP A 658 -5.14 -22.85 0.99
CA ASP A 658 -4.31 -21.80 1.58
C ASP A 658 -3.98 -20.75 0.51
N PRO A 659 -4.78 -19.66 0.41
CA PRO A 659 -4.54 -18.60 -0.57
C PRO A 659 -3.19 -17.89 -0.38
N ALA A 660 -2.52 -18.06 0.77
CA ALA A 660 -1.19 -17.49 0.99
C ALA A 660 -0.07 -18.25 0.24
N LEU A 661 -0.31 -19.48 -0.26
CA LEU A 661 0.71 -20.26 -0.97
C LEU A 661 1.05 -19.63 -2.35
N ARG A 662 0.03 -19.19 -3.08
CA ARG A 662 0.10 -18.57 -4.41
C ARG A 662 -0.92 -17.42 -4.49
N PRO A 663 -0.72 -16.32 -3.75
CA PRO A 663 -1.69 -15.24 -3.67
C PRO A 663 -1.96 -14.57 -5.03
N GLU A 664 -1.03 -14.67 -5.98
CA GLU A 664 -1.12 -14.12 -7.32
C GLU A 664 -2.04 -14.89 -8.27
N ILE A 665 -2.67 -15.98 -7.82
CA ILE A 665 -3.53 -16.85 -8.64
C ILE A 665 -4.94 -16.92 -8.06
N THR A 666 -5.95 -16.83 -8.93
CA THR A 666 -7.37 -16.87 -8.55
C THR A 666 -7.92 -18.28 -8.32
N ASP A 667 -7.28 -19.30 -8.90
CA ASP A 667 -7.68 -20.70 -8.80
C ASP A 667 -7.39 -21.25 -7.38
N THR A 668 -8.30 -22.09 -6.88
CA THR A 668 -8.10 -22.80 -5.61
C THR A 668 -6.88 -23.70 -5.68
N THR A 669 -5.92 -23.50 -4.78
CA THR A 669 -4.69 -24.30 -4.70
C THR A 669 -4.72 -25.27 -3.52
N PHE A 670 -4.05 -26.42 -3.70
CA PHE A 670 -3.92 -27.49 -2.73
C PHE A 670 -2.45 -27.86 -2.58
N LEU A 671 -2.07 -28.30 -1.38
CA LEU A 671 -0.72 -28.77 -1.08
C LEU A 671 -0.73 -30.29 -0.95
N VAL A 672 -0.21 -30.98 -1.97
CA VAL A 672 -0.19 -32.46 -2.04
C VAL A 672 1.21 -33.00 -1.80
N THR A 673 1.34 -34.27 -1.43
CA THR A 673 2.64 -34.89 -1.09
C THR A 673 3.02 -35.95 -2.11
N CYS A 674 4.22 -35.87 -2.70
CA CYS A 674 4.71 -36.90 -3.62
C CYS A 674 4.98 -38.21 -2.86
N THR A 675 4.26 -39.27 -3.21
CA THR A 675 4.42 -40.60 -2.61
C THR A 675 5.21 -41.55 -3.51
N VAL A 676 5.07 -41.41 -4.83
CA VAL A 676 5.78 -42.21 -5.83
C VAL A 676 6.33 -41.30 -6.92
N ASN A 677 7.59 -41.55 -7.30
CA ASN A 677 8.22 -41.02 -8.51
C ASN A 677 8.99 -42.16 -9.17
N LYS A 678 8.41 -42.75 -10.23
CA LYS A 678 8.89 -43.99 -10.84
C LYS A 678 9.07 -43.81 -12.34
N ARG A 679 10.29 -43.98 -12.83
CA ARG A 679 10.57 -44.06 -14.27
C ARG A 679 9.91 -45.32 -14.87
N LEU A 680 9.24 -45.15 -16.01
CA LEU A 680 8.57 -46.20 -16.78
C LEU A 680 9.39 -46.70 -17.98
N THR A 681 10.34 -45.90 -18.47
CA THR A 681 11.25 -46.29 -19.55
C THR A 681 12.55 -46.91 -19.03
N PRO A 682 13.24 -47.78 -19.79
CA PRO A 682 14.58 -48.27 -19.42
C PRO A 682 15.57 -47.13 -19.16
N LEU A 683 16.58 -47.36 -18.32
CA LEU A 683 17.58 -46.34 -17.96
C LEU A 683 18.45 -45.95 -19.16
N GLU A 684 18.72 -46.90 -20.05
CA GLU A 684 19.53 -46.75 -21.26
C GLU A 684 18.78 -46.03 -22.39
N TYR A 685 17.48 -45.79 -22.21
CA TYR A 685 16.63 -45.20 -23.22
C TYR A 685 16.67 -43.66 -23.18
N ASP A 686 16.64 -43.02 -24.36
CA ASP A 686 16.89 -41.59 -24.54
C ASP A 686 15.83 -40.70 -23.88
N ARG A 687 14.58 -41.17 -23.77
CA ARG A 687 13.49 -40.41 -23.14
C ARG A 687 13.16 -40.93 -21.74
N ASN A 688 13.03 -40.01 -20.80
CA ASN A 688 12.51 -40.32 -19.46
C ASN A 688 10.99 -40.09 -19.42
N VAL A 689 10.22 -41.18 -19.43
CA VAL A 689 8.78 -41.14 -19.11
C VAL A 689 8.62 -41.73 -17.71
N PHE A 690 7.89 -41.04 -16.84
CA PHE A 690 7.78 -41.41 -15.44
C PHE A 690 6.35 -41.21 -14.92
N HIS A 691 6.04 -41.99 -13.90
CA HIS A 691 4.78 -42.02 -13.17
C HIS A 691 4.96 -41.34 -11.82
N LEU A 692 4.01 -40.48 -11.46
CA LEU A 692 3.95 -39.82 -10.17
C LEU A 692 2.66 -40.19 -9.47
N GLU A 693 2.73 -40.36 -8.14
CA GLU A 693 1.56 -40.40 -7.27
C GLU A 693 1.68 -39.28 -6.22
N PHE A 694 0.56 -38.59 -5.98
CA PHE A 694 0.45 -37.59 -4.94
C PHE A 694 -0.65 -37.96 -3.95
N ASP A 695 -0.33 -37.97 -2.66
CA ASP A 695 -1.30 -38.08 -1.57
C ASP A 695 -2.03 -36.75 -1.38
N THR A 696 -3.36 -36.83 -1.37
CA THR A 696 -4.28 -35.70 -1.19
C THR A 696 -5.08 -35.77 0.12
N SER A 697 -4.73 -36.69 1.02
CA SER A 697 -5.41 -36.87 2.31
C SER A 697 -5.43 -35.58 3.12
N GLY A 698 -6.60 -35.20 3.64
CA GLY A 698 -6.77 -33.98 4.45
C GLY A 698 -6.74 -32.65 3.68
N THR A 699 -6.55 -32.66 2.35
CA THR A 699 -6.57 -31.45 1.52
C THR A 699 -7.96 -31.06 1.02
N GLY A 700 -8.91 -32.00 1.02
CA GLY A 700 -10.24 -31.81 0.44
C GLY A 700 -10.27 -31.80 -1.10
N LEU A 701 -9.14 -32.04 -1.78
CA LEU A 701 -9.05 -32.04 -3.24
C LEU A 701 -9.99 -33.10 -3.86
N LYS A 702 -10.90 -32.65 -4.72
CA LYS A 702 -11.76 -33.51 -5.54
C LYS A 702 -11.55 -33.23 -7.01
N TYR A 703 -11.55 -34.28 -7.80
CA TYR A 703 -11.38 -34.20 -9.25
C TYR A 703 -12.24 -35.25 -9.96
N ALA A 704 -12.71 -34.90 -11.15
CA ALA A 704 -13.49 -35.78 -12.01
C ALA A 704 -12.63 -36.41 -13.12
N ILE A 705 -13.17 -37.46 -13.74
CA ILE A 705 -12.52 -38.16 -14.85
C ILE A 705 -12.17 -37.17 -15.98
N GLY A 706 -10.94 -37.31 -16.48
CA GLY A 706 -10.33 -36.53 -17.56
C GLY A 706 -9.98 -35.08 -17.25
N GLU A 707 -10.10 -34.64 -15.99
CA GLU A 707 -9.56 -33.34 -15.59
C GLU A 707 -8.03 -33.33 -15.58
N ALA A 708 -7.46 -32.12 -15.59
CA ALA A 708 -6.02 -31.92 -15.53
C ALA A 708 -5.60 -31.35 -14.17
N LEU A 709 -4.44 -31.78 -13.69
CA LEU A 709 -3.78 -31.23 -12.52
C LEU A 709 -2.84 -30.10 -12.97
N GLY A 710 -3.11 -28.88 -12.54
CA GLY A 710 -2.21 -27.74 -12.69
C GLY A 710 -1.09 -27.84 -11.66
N VAL A 711 0.12 -28.16 -12.10
CA VAL A 711 1.30 -28.21 -11.23
C VAL A 711 2.01 -26.86 -11.24
N HIS A 712 2.22 -26.30 -10.06
CA HIS A 712 2.95 -25.06 -9.84
C HIS A 712 4.44 -25.35 -9.65
N GLY A 713 5.13 -25.61 -10.77
CA GLY A 713 6.56 -25.95 -10.77
C GLY A 713 7.47 -24.78 -10.37
N TRP A 714 8.67 -25.11 -9.89
CA TRP A 714 9.68 -24.14 -9.47
C TRP A 714 10.85 -24.09 -10.45
N ASN A 715 11.54 -22.95 -10.51
CA ASN A 715 12.87 -22.88 -11.10
C ASN A 715 13.87 -23.74 -10.30
N ASP A 716 14.91 -24.22 -10.97
CA ASP A 716 16.00 -24.95 -10.32
C ASP A 716 16.72 -24.02 -9.34
N GLU A 717 16.90 -24.48 -8.10
CA GLU A 717 17.50 -23.68 -7.03
C GLU A 717 18.92 -23.22 -7.38
N GLN A 718 19.72 -24.10 -7.96
CA GLN A 718 21.11 -23.79 -8.30
C GLN A 718 21.18 -22.78 -9.44
N GLU A 719 20.31 -22.90 -10.46
CA GLU A 719 20.26 -21.92 -11.56
C GLU A 719 19.85 -20.52 -11.06
N VAL A 720 18.94 -20.44 -10.08
CA VAL A 720 18.57 -19.16 -9.44
C VAL A 720 19.72 -18.58 -8.61
N LEU A 721 20.41 -19.41 -7.82
CA LEU A 721 21.57 -18.97 -7.04
C LEU A 721 22.71 -18.47 -7.94
N ASP A 722 22.98 -19.18 -9.04
CA ASP A 722 23.99 -18.80 -10.03
C ASP A 722 23.63 -17.46 -10.70
N PHE A 723 22.34 -17.24 -10.98
CA PHE A 723 21.83 -15.95 -11.47
C PHE A 723 21.99 -14.85 -10.43
N CYS A 724 21.60 -15.07 -9.16
CA CYS A 724 21.78 -14.10 -8.09
C CYS A 724 23.25 -13.67 -7.96
N ALA A 725 24.18 -14.63 -8.02
CA ALA A 725 25.61 -14.38 -7.99
C ALA A 725 26.09 -13.58 -9.21
N SER A 726 25.63 -13.89 -10.42
CA SER A 726 26.03 -13.17 -11.64
C SER A 726 25.44 -11.76 -11.73
N TYR A 727 24.22 -11.59 -11.22
CA TYR A 727 23.48 -10.32 -11.22
C TYR A 727 23.93 -9.39 -10.09
N GLY A 728 24.46 -9.96 -8.99
CA GLY A 728 24.97 -9.23 -7.83
C GLY A 728 23.88 -8.92 -6.79
N VAL A 729 22.96 -9.85 -6.58
CA VAL A 729 21.84 -9.70 -5.64
C VAL A 729 21.96 -10.76 -4.55
N ASP A 730 21.73 -10.34 -3.31
CA ASP A 730 21.70 -11.21 -2.15
C ASP A 730 20.40 -12.05 -2.14
N PRO A 731 20.49 -13.40 -2.22
CA PRO A 731 19.33 -14.29 -2.25
C PRO A 731 18.47 -14.22 -0.98
N ASP A 732 19.07 -13.89 0.17
CA ASP A 732 18.37 -13.85 1.47
C ASP A 732 17.67 -12.51 1.70
N ARG A 733 17.89 -11.53 0.82
CA ARG A 733 17.30 -10.21 0.95
C ARG A 733 15.79 -10.28 0.78
N LEU A 734 15.06 -9.52 1.59
CA LEU A 734 13.61 -9.47 1.55
C LEU A 734 13.12 -8.53 0.45
N ILE A 735 12.17 -9.02 -0.33
CA ILE A 735 11.47 -8.31 -1.39
C ILE A 735 9.97 -8.43 -1.16
N THR A 736 9.27 -7.32 -1.29
CA THR A 736 7.81 -7.28 -1.24
C THR A 736 7.31 -7.13 -2.67
N ILE A 737 6.40 -8.00 -3.12
CA ILE A 737 5.87 -8.03 -4.49
C ILE A 737 4.34 -7.86 -4.44
N PRO A 738 3.73 -7.04 -5.31
CA PRO A 738 2.28 -6.88 -5.37
C PRO A 738 1.59 -8.17 -5.82
N VAL A 739 0.41 -8.43 -5.26
CA VAL A 739 -0.44 -9.55 -5.66
C VAL A 739 -1.23 -9.15 -6.93
N ILE A 740 -1.19 -9.99 -7.96
CA ILE A 740 -1.93 -9.72 -9.21
C ILE A 740 -3.44 -9.74 -8.94
N GLY A 741 -4.16 -8.72 -9.42
CA GLY A 741 -5.61 -8.59 -9.26
C GLY A 741 -6.05 -7.87 -7.98
N ASP A 742 -5.14 -7.66 -7.03
CA ASP A 742 -5.38 -6.87 -5.81
C ASP A 742 -4.12 -6.06 -5.46
N GLU A 743 -3.98 -4.88 -6.07
CA GLU A 743 -2.85 -3.97 -5.87
C GLU A 743 -2.71 -3.49 -4.41
N THR A 744 -3.69 -3.77 -3.53
CA THR A 744 -3.64 -3.43 -2.11
C THR A 744 -2.96 -4.51 -1.26
N LYS A 745 -2.83 -5.73 -1.79
CA LYS A 745 -2.19 -6.85 -1.09
C LYS A 745 -0.77 -7.02 -1.58
N MET A 746 0.14 -7.12 -0.63
CA MET A 746 1.56 -7.26 -0.89
C MET A 746 2.05 -8.52 -0.19
N HIS A 747 2.89 -9.30 -0.86
CA HIS A 747 3.48 -10.47 -0.24
C HIS A 747 5.00 -10.34 -0.17
N THR A 748 5.58 -10.67 0.99
CA THR A 748 7.02 -10.57 1.22
C THR A 748 7.66 -11.94 1.19
N ARG A 749 8.75 -12.05 0.41
CA ARG A 749 9.57 -13.25 0.27
C ARG A 749 11.05 -12.87 0.28
N THR A 750 11.92 -13.86 0.40
CA THR A 750 13.32 -13.68 0.01
C THR A 750 13.43 -13.56 -1.51
N VAL A 751 14.49 -12.90 -2.01
CA VAL A 751 14.78 -12.85 -3.45
C VAL A 751 14.86 -14.26 -4.04
N LEU A 752 15.48 -15.20 -3.32
CA LEU A 752 15.53 -16.60 -3.73
C LEU A 752 14.13 -17.18 -3.93
N GLN A 753 13.25 -17.06 -2.95
CA GLN A 753 11.88 -17.59 -3.05
C GLN A 753 11.08 -16.93 -4.18
N ALA A 754 11.22 -15.61 -4.37
CA ALA A 754 10.55 -14.89 -5.46
C ALA A 754 11.00 -15.41 -6.84
N LEU A 755 12.31 -15.45 -7.08
CA LEU A 755 12.87 -15.93 -8.34
C LEU A 755 12.68 -17.42 -8.56
N GLN A 756 12.58 -18.21 -7.49
CA GLN A 756 12.41 -19.66 -7.59
C GLN A 756 10.96 -20.07 -7.83
N GLN A 757 10.01 -19.45 -7.12
CA GLN A 757 8.64 -19.96 -7.02
C GLN A 757 7.60 -19.11 -7.75
N GLN A 758 7.92 -17.84 -8.03
CA GLN A 758 6.98 -16.87 -8.58
C GLN A 758 7.41 -16.36 -9.96
N ILE A 759 8.65 -15.89 -10.14
CA ILE A 759 9.07 -15.18 -11.37
C ILE A 759 9.56 -16.15 -12.46
N ASP A 760 9.09 -15.98 -13.70
CA ASP A 760 9.43 -16.84 -14.85
C ASP A 760 10.81 -16.50 -15.46
N LEU A 761 11.85 -16.55 -14.63
CA LEU A 761 13.22 -16.13 -14.98
C LEU A 761 13.86 -16.94 -16.13
N PHE A 762 13.52 -18.23 -16.24
CA PHE A 762 14.03 -19.11 -17.30
C PHE A 762 13.01 -19.32 -18.43
N GLY A 763 11.94 -18.51 -18.45
CA GLY A 763 10.93 -18.49 -19.49
C GLY A 763 11.34 -17.75 -20.75
N ARG A 764 10.41 -17.66 -21.70
CA ARG A 764 10.60 -17.05 -23.03
C ARG A 764 10.30 -15.54 -22.98
N PRO A 765 11.28 -14.66 -23.23
CA PRO A 765 11.05 -13.21 -23.21
C PRO A 765 10.12 -12.74 -24.34
N PRO A 766 9.06 -11.96 -24.05
CA PRO A 766 8.25 -11.32 -25.07
C PRO A 766 9.02 -10.19 -25.75
N LYS A 767 8.52 -9.72 -26.89
CA LYS A 767 9.16 -8.63 -27.63
C LYS A 767 9.24 -7.32 -26.83
N SER A 768 8.21 -7.03 -26.02
CA SER A 768 8.15 -5.85 -25.14
C SER A 768 9.31 -5.79 -24.15
N PHE A 769 9.68 -6.94 -23.56
CA PHE A 769 10.77 -7.03 -22.59
C PHE A 769 12.09 -6.45 -23.12
N TYR A 770 12.43 -6.67 -24.39
CA TYR A 770 13.64 -6.11 -25.00
C TYR A 770 13.59 -4.58 -25.10
N THR A 771 12.41 -4.02 -25.42
CA THR A 771 12.21 -2.57 -25.48
C THR A 771 12.33 -1.95 -24.09
N ASP A 772 11.67 -2.55 -23.10
CA ASP A 772 11.64 -2.05 -21.72
C ASP A 772 13.03 -2.16 -21.07
N LEU A 773 13.76 -3.25 -21.32
CA LEU A 773 15.12 -3.45 -20.82
C LEU A 773 16.11 -2.41 -21.39
N ALA A 774 15.87 -1.90 -22.60
CA ALA A 774 16.77 -0.93 -23.24
C ALA A 774 16.89 0.40 -22.48
N GLU A 775 15.90 0.75 -21.66
CA GLU A 775 15.91 1.97 -20.84
C GLU A 775 16.96 1.93 -19.73
N TYR A 776 17.33 0.71 -19.30
CA TYR A 776 18.29 0.47 -18.22
C TYR A 776 19.72 0.26 -18.72
N ALA A 777 19.94 0.30 -20.04
CA ALA A 777 21.24 0.09 -20.66
C ALA A 777 22.15 1.32 -20.52
N THR A 778 23.27 1.18 -19.79
CA THR A 778 24.26 2.26 -19.69
C THR A 778 25.18 2.36 -20.90
N ALA A 779 25.34 1.26 -21.67
CA ALA A 779 26.13 1.26 -22.89
C ALA A 779 25.24 1.45 -24.13
N ASP A 780 25.63 2.38 -25.00
CA ASP A 780 24.90 2.68 -26.24
C ASP A 780 24.71 1.45 -27.13
N VAL A 781 25.74 0.60 -27.21
CA VAL A 781 25.72 -0.62 -28.04
C VAL A 781 24.59 -1.56 -27.60
N ASP A 782 24.46 -1.82 -26.30
CA ASP A 782 23.41 -2.68 -25.75
C ASP A 782 22.04 -2.04 -25.93
N ARG A 783 21.94 -0.73 -25.65
CA ARG A 783 20.70 0.04 -25.81
C ARG A 783 20.15 -0.02 -27.24
N TYR A 784 21.00 0.21 -28.23
CA TYR A 784 20.60 0.14 -29.64
C TYR A 784 20.28 -1.30 -30.08
N ALA A 785 21.04 -2.30 -29.61
CA ALA A 785 20.76 -3.69 -29.92
C ALA A 785 19.40 -4.15 -29.36
N LEU A 786 19.09 -3.81 -28.11
CA LEU A 786 17.82 -4.11 -27.46
C LEU A 786 16.64 -3.42 -28.16
N ARG A 787 16.76 -2.12 -28.47
CA ARG A 787 15.75 -1.39 -29.25
C ARG A 787 15.52 -1.98 -30.64
N PHE A 788 16.59 -2.39 -31.32
CA PHE A 788 16.47 -3.02 -32.64
C PHE A 788 15.67 -4.32 -32.57
N ILE A 789 15.94 -5.19 -31.57
CA ILE A 789 15.17 -6.43 -31.37
C ILE A 789 13.70 -6.14 -31.08
N GLY A 790 13.41 -5.11 -30.27
CA GLY A 790 12.06 -4.65 -29.95
C GLY A 790 11.32 -3.99 -31.13
N ALA A 791 12.04 -3.45 -32.11
CA ALA A 791 11.47 -2.73 -33.25
C ALA A 791 10.94 -3.67 -34.36
N PRO A 792 10.06 -3.20 -35.27
CA PRO A 792 9.60 -3.99 -36.41
C PRO A 792 10.73 -4.53 -37.30
N GLU A 793 11.82 -3.78 -37.44
CA GLU A 793 12.99 -4.13 -38.25
C GLU A 793 13.76 -5.34 -37.69
N GLY A 794 13.70 -5.57 -36.38
CA GLY A 794 14.37 -6.68 -35.70
C GLY A 794 13.57 -7.97 -35.59
N ILE A 795 12.39 -8.09 -36.23
CA ILE A 795 11.52 -9.27 -36.11
C ILE A 795 12.24 -10.57 -36.47
N ALA A 796 13.09 -10.57 -37.50
CA ALA A 796 13.86 -11.75 -37.89
C ALA A 796 14.84 -12.19 -36.79
N THR A 797 15.51 -11.23 -36.15
CA THR A 797 16.42 -11.46 -35.02
C THR A 797 15.65 -11.98 -33.81
N PHE A 798 14.51 -11.36 -33.48
CA PHE A 798 13.63 -11.82 -32.40
C PHE A 798 13.17 -13.27 -32.64
N LYS A 799 12.68 -13.60 -33.84
CA LYS A 799 12.27 -14.97 -34.19
C LYS A 799 13.41 -15.97 -34.02
N LYS A 800 14.63 -15.63 -34.47
CA LYS A 800 15.80 -16.48 -34.28
C LYS A 800 16.10 -16.72 -32.78
N LEU A 801 16.17 -15.64 -31.99
CA LEU A 801 16.43 -15.75 -30.55
C LEU A 801 15.34 -16.58 -29.84
N SER A 802 14.09 -16.44 -30.27
CA SER A 802 12.94 -16.99 -29.58
C SER A 802 12.63 -18.45 -29.96
N GLU A 803 12.73 -18.80 -31.25
CA GLU A 803 12.34 -20.12 -31.77
C GLU A 803 13.53 -21.05 -32.02
N LYS A 804 14.69 -20.50 -32.38
CA LYS A 804 15.87 -21.30 -32.74
C LYS A 804 16.87 -21.38 -31.60
N ASP A 805 17.24 -20.23 -31.03
CA ASP A 805 18.24 -20.16 -29.97
C ASP A 805 17.59 -20.38 -28.57
N THR A 806 16.25 -20.31 -28.48
CA THR A 806 15.44 -20.51 -27.25
C THR A 806 15.98 -19.76 -26.04
N VAL A 807 16.29 -18.47 -26.26
CA VAL A 807 16.92 -17.59 -25.26
C VAL A 807 15.92 -17.27 -24.14
N THR A 808 16.38 -17.36 -22.89
CA THR A 808 15.59 -17.06 -21.69
C THR A 808 15.78 -15.63 -21.18
N PHE A 809 14.98 -15.17 -20.21
CA PHE A 809 15.20 -13.84 -19.61
C PHE A 809 16.58 -13.73 -18.97
N ALA A 810 17.00 -14.75 -18.22
CA ALA A 810 18.35 -14.83 -17.65
C ALA A 810 19.45 -14.74 -18.72
N ASP A 811 19.30 -15.41 -19.86
CA ASP A 811 20.27 -15.35 -20.96
C ASP A 811 20.39 -13.93 -21.55
N VAL A 812 19.26 -13.23 -21.73
CA VAL A 812 19.24 -11.84 -22.21
C VAL A 812 19.96 -10.92 -21.23
N LEU A 813 19.66 -11.03 -19.94
CA LEU A 813 20.28 -10.21 -18.88
C LEU A 813 21.78 -10.47 -18.74
N ASN A 814 22.20 -11.73 -18.91
CA ASN A 814 23.62 -12.11 -18.91
C ASN A 814 24.37 -11.61 -20.15
N LYS A 815 23.69 -11.53 -21.29
CA LYS A 815 24.25 -11.05 -22.57
C LYS A 815 24.40 -9.53 -22.61
N TYR A 816 23.39 -8.78 -22.18
CA TYR A 816 23.37 -7.31 -22.19
C TYR A 816 23.67 -6.74 -20.80
N ARG A 817 24.93 -6.94 -20.35
CA ARG A 817 25.32 -6.64 -18.95
C ARG A 817 25.21 -5.18 -18.56
N SER A 818 25.16 -4.24 -19.51
CA SER A 818 24.95 -2.83 -19.19
C SER A 818 23.49 -2.48 -18.91
N ALA A 819 22.54 -3.36 -19.27
CA ALA A 819 21.11 -3.20 -19.02
C ALA A 819 20.70 -3.92 -17.73
N ARG A 820 20.91 -3.26 -16.59
CA ARG A 820 20.72 -3.84 -15.25
C ARG A 820 19.71 -3.04 -14.43
N PRO A 821 18.39 -3.31 -14.56
CA PRO A 821 17.41 -2.84 -13.59
C PRO A 821 17.70 -3.40 -12.18
N GLY A 822 17.17 -2.73 -11.14
CA GLY A 822 17.16 -3.32 -9.80
C GLY A 822 16.34 -4.61 -9.75
N ILE A 823 16.61 -5.51 -8.80
CA ILE A 823 15.89 -6.79 -8.67
C ILE A 823 14.38 -6.59 -8.56
N GLU A 824 13.98 -5.47 -7.99
CA GLU A 824 12.59 -5.15 -7.79
C GLU A 824 11.87 -4.85 -9.09
N ARG A 825 12.47 -3.95 -9.89
CA ARG A 825 11.98 -3.66 -11.22
C ARG A 825 12.07 -4.89 -12.13
N LEU A 826 13.06 -5.76 -11.92
CA LEU A 826 13.18 -7.00 -12.66
C LEU A 826 11.99 -7.95 -12.42
N CYS A 827 11.53 -8.06 -11.16
CA CYS A 827 10.35 -8.86 -10.81
C CYS A 827 9.04 -8.31 -11.41
N GLU A 828 8.99 -7.01 -11.78
CA GLU A 828 7.85 -6.43 -12.49
C GLU A 828 7.94 -6.62 -14.01
N LEU A 829 9.16 -6.58 -14.56
CA LEU A 829 9.41 -6.74 -15.99
C LEU A 829 9.24 -8.19 -16.46
N ILE A 830 9.52 -9.15 -15.58
CA ILE A 830 9.37 -10.59 -15.83
C ILE A 830 8.04 -11.04 -15.21
N GLY A 831 7.17 -11.64 -16.00
CA GLY A 831 5.88 -12.16 -15.51
C GLY A 831 6.03 -13.40 -14.62
N ASP A 832 4.91 -13.80 -14.01
CA ASP A 832 4.87 -14.96 -13.11
C ASP A 832 4.91 -16.31 -13.85
N ILE A 833 5.43 -17.34 -13.16
CA ILE A 833 5.43 -18.74 -13.57
C ILE A 833 3.99 -19.23 -13.63
N LYS A 834 3.56 -19.60 -14.83
CA LYS A 834 2.24 -20.18 -15.07
C LYS A 834 2.20 -21.66 -14.63
N PRO A 835 1.09 -22.15 -14.06
CA PRO A 835 0.93 -23.57 -13.78
C PRO A 835 0.98 -24.39 -15.08
N ARG A 836 1.56 -25.59 -15.00
CA ARG A 836 1.58 -26.54 -16.11
C ARG A 836 0.54 -27.63 -15.89
N HIS A 837 -0.38 -27.76 -16.83
CA HIS A 837 -1.46 -28.75 -16.75
C HIS A 837 -0.98 -30.12 -17.26
N TYR A 838 -1.30 -31.16 -16.49
CA TYR A 838 -1.08 -32.56 -16.84
C TYR A 838 -2.40 -33.30 -16.71
N SER A 839 -2.81 -34.04 -17.74
CA SER A 839 -4.02 -34.86 -17.68
C SER A 839 -3.86 -35.91 -16.57
N ILE A 840 -4.86 -36.04 -15.70
CA ILE A 840 -4.80 -36.93 -14.55
C ILE A 840 -4.85 -38.39 -15.03
N ALA A 841 -3.95 -39.22 -14.49
CA ALA A 841 -3.75 -40.60 -14.89
C ALA A 841 -4.43 -41.64 -13.97
N SER A 842 -5.30 -41.20 -13.06
CA SER A 842 -6.03 -42.04 -12.11
C SER A 842 -7.51 -41.67 -12.00
N ALA A 843 -8.36 -42.64 -11.70
CA ALA A 843 -9.75 -42.40 -11.33
C ALA A 843 -9.90 -42.23 -9.81
N GLN A 844 -10.42 -41.08 -9.34
CA GLN A 844 -10.57 -40.84 -7.90
C GLN A 844 -11.50 -41.87 -7.22
N SER A 845 -12.47 -42.41 -7.97
CA SER A 845 -13.34 -43.51 -7.53
C SER A 845 -12.61 -44.81 -7.18
N VAL A 846 -11.38 -44.98 -7.69
CA VAL A 846 -10.53 -46.17 -7.51
C VAL A 846 -9.42 -45.89 -6.50
N VAL A 847 -8.76 -44.74 -6.63
CA VAL A 847 -7.55 -44.43 -5.84
C VAL A 847 -7.82 -43.64 -4.56
N GLY A 848 -9.04 -43.12 -4.36
CA GLY A 848 -9.41 -42.37 -3.15
C GLY A 848 -8.73 -41.01 -3.07
N ASP A 849 -8.08 -40.71 -1.95
CA ASP A 849 -7.36 -39.44 -1.72
C ASP A 849 -5.93 -39.49 -2.32
N ARG A 850 -5.85 -39.81 -3.61
CA ARG A 850 -4.61 -39.85 -4.39
C ARG A 850 -4.84 -39.32 -5.80
N VAL A 851 -3.83 -38.69 -6.40
CA VAL A 851 -3.84 -38.29 -7.80
C VAL A 851 -2.54 -38.73 -8.50
N ASP A 852 -2.68 -39.36 -9.66
CA ASP A 852 -1.56 -39.92 -10.41
C ASP A 852 -1.29 -39.09 -11.67
N LEU A 853 -0.03 -38.91 -12.05
CA LEU A 853 0.37 -38.29 -13.33
C LEU A 853 1.26 -39.23 -14.17
N LEU A 854 1.19 -39.04 -15.49
CA LEU A 854 2.12 -39.63 -16.46
C LEU A 854 2.83 -38.48 -17.18
N VAL A 855 4.15 -38.40 -17.02
CA VAL A 855 4.94 -37.24 -17.48
C VAL A 855 6.14 -37.71 -18.30
N VAL A 856 6.49 -36.95 -19.34
CA VAL A 856 7.73 -37.12 -20.10
C VAL A 856 8.62 -35.89 -19.86
N THR A 857 9.92 -36.10 -19.68
CA THR A 857 10.86 -34.98 -19.59
C THR A 857 10.94 -34.24 -20.91
N VAL A 858 11.07 -32.91 -20.82
CA VAL A 858 11.36 -32.06 -21.97
C VAL A 858 12.77 -31.53 -21.77
N ASP A 859 13.66 -31.89 -22.68
CA ASP A 859 15.04 -31.42 -22.73
C ASP A 859 15.51 -31.34 -24.19
N TRP A 860 16.34 -30.36 -24.50
CA TRP A 860 16.90 -30.16 -25.83
C TRP A 860 18.27 -29.49 -25.75
N ILE A 861 19.02 -29.57 -26.85
CA ILE A 861 20.31 -28.89 -26.99
C ILE A 861 20.12 -27.73 -27.97
N THR A 862 20.50 -26.52 -27.56
CA THR A 862 20.46 -25.33 -28.41
C THR A 862 21.54 -25.37 -29.48
N PRO A 863 21.43 -24.55 -30.56
CA PRO A 863 22.42 -24.55 -31.65
C PRO A 863 23.87 -24.25 -31.22
N ASP A 864 24.07 -23.59 -30.08
CA ASP A 864 25.37 -23.30 -29.47
C ASP A 864 25.89 -24.44 -28.58
N GLY A 865 25.13 -25.53 -28.42
CA GLY A 865 25.50 -26.71 -27.63
C GLY A 865 25.03 -26.68 -26.17
N SER A 866 24.34 -25.63 -25.73
CA SER A 866 23.87 -25.54 -24.34
C SER A 866 22.64 -26.43 -24.10
N PRO A 867 22.55 -27.16 -22.97
CA PRO A 867 21.36 -27.90 -22.63
C PRO A 867 20.26 -26.96 -22.11
N LYS A 868 19.01 -27.23 -22.50
CA LYS A 868 17.81 -26.54 -22.00
C LYS A 868 16.78 -27.57 -21.56
N TYR A 869 15.96 -27.17 -20.60
CA TYR A 869 15.02 -28.06 -19.92
C TYR A 869 13.63 -27.42 -19.83
N GLY A 870 12.59 -28.23 -19.92
CA GLY A 870 11.25 -27.84 -19.50
C GLY A 870 11.20 -27.71 -17.98
N GLN A 871 11.03 -26.48 -17.51
CA GLN A 871 11.04 -26.10 -16.08
C GLN A 871 10.20 -27.06 -15.21
N CYS A 872 8.89 -27.17 -15.48
CA CYS A 872 8.01 -28.00 -14.66
C CYS A 872 8.33 -29.50 -14.76
N THR A 873 8.72 -30.01 -15.93
CA THR A 873 9.10 -31.42 -16.07
C THR A 873 10.40 -31.76 -15.36
N ARG A 874 11.37 -30.84 -15.32
CA ARG A 874 12.62 -30.99 -14.56
C ARG A 874 12.34 -30.95 -13.05
N TYR A 875 11.50 -30.02 -12.61
CA TYR A 875 11.01 -29.96 -11.23
C TYR A 875 10.35 -31.28 -10.81
N LEU A 876 9.41 -31.79 -11.61
CA LEU A 876 8.70 -33.06 -11.35
C LEU A 876 9.63 -34.28 -11.37
N ALA A 877 10.58 -34.34 -12.30
CA ALA A 877 11.54 -35.44 -12.37
C ALA A 877 12.48 -35.49 -11.15
N GLY A 878 12.79 -34.32 -10.57
CA GLY A 878 13.64 -34.18 -9.39
C GLY A 878 12.92 -34.38 -8.04
N LEU A 879 11.59 -34.58 -8.03
CA LEU A 879 10.83 -34.71 -6.79
C LEU A 879 11.25 -35.92 -5.98
N LYS A 880 11.45 -35.70 -4.68
CA LYS A 880 11.70 -36.76 -3.70
C LYS A 880 10.39 -37.20 -3.05
N VAL A 881 10.30 -38.48 -2.69
CA VAL A 881 9.18 -38.99 -1.88
C VAL A 881 9.11 -38.21 -0.56
N GLY A 882 7.92 -37.76 -0.19
CA GLY A 882 7.65 -36.89 0.96
C GLY A 882 7.70 -35.40 0.65
N GLN A 883 8.15 -34.98 -0.53
CA GLN A 883 8.17 -33.57 -0.92
C GLN A 883 6.76 -33.07 -1.23
N LYS A 884 6.43 -31.87 -0.75
CA LYS A 884 5.14 -31.23 -1.01
C LYS A 884 5.15 -30.44 -2.32
N VAL A 885 4.01 -30.42 -2.99
CA VAL A 885 3.81 -29.77 -4.29
C VAL A 885 2.50 -29.00 -4.26
N THR A 886 2.53 -27.74 -4.70
CA THR A 886 1.31 -26.95 -4.89
C THR A 886 0.66 -27.30 -6.21
N VAL A 887 -0.63 -27.60 -6.17
CA VAL A 887 -1.43 -28.01 -7.34
C VAL A 887 -2.77 -27.30 -7.39
N SER A 888 -3.37 -27.21 -8.57
CA SER A 888 -4.73 -26.75 -8.81
C SER A 888 -5.47 -27.73 -9.74
N ILE A 889 -6.81 -27.66 -9.78
CA ILE A 889 -7.62 -28.48 -10.69
C ILE A 889 -8.11 -27.65 -11.86
N LYS A 890 -7.92 -28.17 -13.07
CA LYS A 890 -8.44 -27.57 -14.30
C LYS A 890 -9.54 -28.44 -14.89
N PRO A 891 -10.76 -27.91 -15.09
CA PRO A 891 -11.81 -28.61 -15.82
C PRO A 891 -11.38 -28.97 -17.24
N SER A 892 -11.84 -30.11 -17.74
CA SER A 892 -11.62 -30.58 -19.12
C SER A 892 -12.94 -31.03 -19.75
N VAL A 893 -12.99 -31.00 -21.09
CA VAL A 893 -14.08 -31.56 -21.91
C VAL A 893 -13.92 -33.08 -22.13
N MET A 894 -12.80 -33.68 -21.74
CA MET A 894 -12.55 -35.12 -21.86
C MET A 894 -13.30 -35.89 -20.76
N LYS A 895 -14.62 -36.06 -20.90
CA LYS A 895 -15.45 -36.79 -19.92
C LYS A 895 -15.86 -38.17 -20.45
N LEU A 896 -16.40 -39.02 -19.59
CA LEU A 896 -17.05 -40.24 -20.07
C LEU A 896 -18.41 -39.88 -20.71
N PRO A 897 -18.89 -40.65 -21.71
CA PRO A 897 -20.22 -40.45 -22.26
C PRO A 897 -21.29 -40.55 -21.15
N PRO A 898 -22.38 -39.78 -21.24
CA PRO A 898 -23.43 -39.78 -20.22
C PRO A 898 -24.15 -41.13 -20.13
N ASP A 899 -24.21 -41.89 -21.23
CA ASP A 899 -24.68 -43.27 -21.26
C ASP A 899 -23.49 -44.22 -21.37
N LEU A 900 -23.30 -45.05 -20.34
CA LEU A 900 -22.20 -46.02 -20.25
C LEU A 900 -22.26 -47.11 -21.32
N LYS A 901 -23.42 -47.31 -21.97
CA LYS A 901 -23.59 -48.29 -23.06
C LYS A 901 -23.13 -47.76 -24.42
N GLN A 902 -22.87 -46.46 -24.53
CA GLN A 902 -22.36 -45.87 -25.77
C GLN A 902 -20.95 -46.40 -26.08
N PRO A 903 -20.65 -46.73 -27.35
CA PRO A 903 -19.31 -47.13 -27.76
C PRO A 903 -18.28 -46.03 -27.49
N LEU A 904 -17.11 -46.42 -26.96
CA LEU A 904 -16.04 -45.50 -26.61
C LEU A 904 -14.78 -45.82 -27.42
N ILE A 905 -14.32 -44.86 -28.22
CA ILE A 905 -13.11 -44.98 -29.02
C ILE A 905 -12.06 -44.01 -28.47
N MET A 906 -10.96 -44.55 -27.96
CA MET A 906 -9.89 -43.78 -27.33
C MET A 906 -8.59 -43.95 -28.12
N ALA A 907 -7.90 -42.86 -28.41
CA ALA A 907 -6.63 -42.85 -29.11
C ALA A 907 -5.58 -42.09 -28.29
N GLY A 908 -4.68 -42.83 -27.63
CA GLY A 908 -3.65 -42.29 -26.75
C GLY A 908 -2.24 -42.45 -27.32
N LEU A 909 -1.54 -41.33 -27.51
CA LEU A 909 -0.18 -41.32 -28.05
C LEU A 909 0.85 -40.95 -26.99
N GLY A 910 1.75 -41.89 -26.67
CA GLY A 910 2.76 -41.71 -25.61
C GLY A 910 2.11 -41.30 -24.28
N THR A 911 2.47 -40.12 -23.78
CA THR A 911 1.90 -39.54 -22.55
C THR A 911 0.39 -39.24 -22.65
N GLY A 912 -0.18 -39.22 -23.86
CA GLY A 912 -1.63 -39.20 -24.06
C GLY A 912 -2.38 -40.43 -23.54
N ALA A 913 -1.66 -41.45 -23.02
CA ALA A 913 -2.26 -42.56 -22.28
C ALA A 913 -2.78 -42.17 -20.88
N ALA A 914 -2.37 -41.03 -20.32
CA ALA A 914 -2.79 -40.58 -18.98
C ALA A 914 -4.32 -40.61 -18.79
N PRO A 915 -5.11 -39.81 -19.52
CA PRO A 915 -6.55 -39.75 -19.26
C PRO A 915 -7.23 -41.10 -19.53
N PHE A 916 -6.74 -41.87 -20.50
CA PHE A 916 -7.31 -43.17 -20.82
C PHE A 916 -7.03 -44.24 -19.77
N ARG A 917 -5.89 -44.18 -19.06
CA ARG A 917 -5.67 -45.00 -17.87
C ARG A 917 -6.74 -44.71 -16.82
N ALA A 918 -7.06 -43.44 -16.57
CA ALA A 918 -8.11 -43.06 -15.63
C ALA A 918 -9.50 -43.54 -16.09
N PHE A 919 -9.82 -43.43 -17.39
CA PHE A 919 -11.07 -43.93 -17.96
C PHE A 919 -11.19 -45.44 -17.76
N LEU A 920 -10.16 -46.20 -18.10
CA LEU A 920 -10.13 -47.65 -17.98
C LEU A 920 -10.25 -48.11 -16.52
N GLN A 921 -9.55 -47.45 -15.58
CA GLN A 921 -9.71 -47.71 -14.15
C GLN A 921 -11.16 -47.49 -13.68
N HIS A 922 -11.78 -46.39 -14.10
CA HIS A 922 -13.16 -46.09 -13.73
C HIS A 922 -14.16 -47.09 -14.33
N LEU A 923 -14.00 -47.44 -15.60
CA LEU A 923 -14.85 -48.41 -16.29
C LEU A 923 -14.71 -49.82 -15.67
N ALA A 924 -13.49 -50.25 -15.36
CA ALA A 924 -13.24 -51.51 -14.66
C ALA A 924 -13.94 -51.55 -13.29
N TRP A 925 -13.89 -50.44 -12.55
CA TRP A 925 -14.60 -50.31 -11.27
C TRP A 925 -16.13 -50.35 -11.41
N LEU A 926 -16.69 -49.77 -12.48
CA LEU A 926 -18.12 -49.86 -12.79
C LEU A 926 -18.53 -51.31 -13.13
N VAL A 927 -17.74 -51.99 -13.97
CA VAL A 927 -17.96 -53.41 -14.32
C VAL A 927 -17.91 -54.29 -13.07
N GLN A 928 -16.95 -54.05 -12.16
CA GLN A 928 -16.87 -54.76 -10.87
C GLN A 928 -18.09 -54.52 -9.97
N LYS A 929 -18.77 -53.38 -10.11
CA LYS A 929 -20.02 -53.08 -9.42
C LYS A 929 -21.27 -53.68 -10.07
N GLY A 930 -21.11 -54.35 -11.22
CA GLY A 930 -22.20 -54.96 -11.97
C GLY A 930 -22.89 -54.03 -12.98
N GLU A 931 -22.29 -52.88 -13.27
CA GLU A 931 -22.78 -51.99 -14.33
C GLU A 931 -22.39 -52.53 -15.71
N GLU A 932 -23.29 -52.40 -16.68
CA GLU A 932 -23.05 -52.81 -18.06
C GLU A 932 -22.46 -51.65 -18.87
N ILE A 933 -21.35 -51.89 -19.56
CA ILE A 933 -20.67 -50.89 -20.39
C ILE A 933 -20.73 -51.25 -21.88
N GLY A 934 -20.67 -50.24 -22.74
CA GLY A 934 -20.54 -50.39 -24.19
C GLY A 934 -19.15 -50.87 -24.61
N PRO A 935 -18.95 -51.20 -25.90
CA PRO A 935 -17.66 -51.64 -26.40
C PRO A 935 -16.62 -50.51 -26.33
N VAL A 936 -15.47 -50.79 -25.70
CA VAL A 936 -14.34 -49.86 -25.56
C VAL A 936 -13.20 -50.25 -26.50
N TYR A 937 -12.83 -49.35 -27.42
CA TYR A 937 -11.72 -49.51 -28.35
C TYR A 937 -10.59 -48.57 -27.95
N TYR A 938 -9.40 -49.11 -27.72
CA TYR A 938 -8.23 -48.31 -27.32
C TYR A 938 -7.06 -48.44 -28.30
N TYR A 939 -6.74 -47.35 -28.98
CA TYR A 939 -5.58 -47.24 -29.87
C TYR A 939 -4.43 -46.58 -29.11
N PHE A 940 -3.36 -47.35 -28.88
CA PHE A 940 -2.16 -46.86 -28.19
C PHE A 940 -0.98 -46.79 -29.16
N GLY A 941 -0.26 -45.68 -29.16
CA GLY A 941 0.92 -45.49 -30.00
C GLY A 941 2.17 -45.05 -29.25
N SER A 942 3.30 -45.72 -29.49
CA SER A 942 4.62 -45.31 -28.97
C SER A 942 5.78 -45.65 -29.91
N ARG A 943 7.03 -45.40 -29.50
CA ARG A 943 8.22 -45.68 -30.34
C ARG A 943 8.52 -47.18 -30.42
N TYR A 944 8.75 -47.82 -29.28
CA TYR A 944 9.15 -49.22 -29.18
C TYR A 944 8.32 -49.93 -28.13
N GLN A 945 7.90 -51.17 -28.38
CA GLN A 945 7.18 -51.96 -27.40
C GLN A 945 8.04 -52.22 -26.14
N GLY A 946 9.30 -52.59 -26.32
CA GLY A 946 10.20 -52.94 -25.20
C GLY A 946 10.68 -51.76 -24.36
N ALA A 947 10.41 -50.51 -24.76
CA ALA A 947 10.91 -49.33 -24.06
C ALA A 947 9.80 -48.35 -23.64
N GLU A 948 8.71 -48.25 -24.40
CA GLU A 948 7.65 -47.24 -24.18
C GLU A 948 6.24 -47.84 -24.29
N TYR A 949 6.05 -49.10 -23.93
CA TYR A 949 4.71 -49.64 -23.74
C TYR A 949 4.15 -49.23 -22.38
N LEU A 950 3.81 -47.95 -22.25
CA LEU A 950 3.38 -47.31 -21.00
C LEU A 950 2.13 -47.99 -20.46
N TYR A 951 2.22 -48.50 -19.22
CA TYR A 951 1.17 -49.30 -18.57
C TYR A 951 0.71 -50.53 -19.39
N GLY A 952 1.59 -51.13 -20.18
CA GLY A 952 1.27 -52.30 -21.01
C GLY A 952 0.62 -53.44 -20.22
N GLU A 953 1.13 -53.74 -19.02
CA GLU A 953 0.58 -54.76 -18.12
C GLU A 953 -0.88 -54.43 -17.70
N GLU A 954 -1.21 -53.16 -17.45
CA GLU A 954 -2.58 -52.75 -17.12
C GLU A 954 -3.50 -52.87 -18.34
N ILE A 955 -3.03 -52.48 -19.53
CA ILE A 955 -3.79 -52.58 -20.79
C ILE A 955 -4.10 -54.06 -21.11
N GLU A 956 -3.12 -54.95 -20.97
CA GLU A 956 -3.30 -56.38 -21.17
C GLU A 956 -4.28 -56.99 -20.15
N ALA A 957 -4.23 -56.55 -18.89
CA ALA A 957 -5.21 -56.96 -17.89
C ALA A 957 -6.64 -56.52 -18.25
N PHE A 958 -6.84 -55.26 -18.68
CA PHE A 958 -8.17 -54.78 -19.08
C PHE A 958 -8.72 -55.47 -20.34
N LEU A 959 -7.85 -55.95 -21.24
CA LEU A 959 -8.26 -56.80 -22.36
C LEU A 959 -8.74 -58.18 -21.89
N LEU A 960 -8.02 -58.80 -20.95
CA LEU A 960 -8.38 -60.11 -20.38
C LEU A 960 -9.68 -60.04 -19.57
N GLU A 961 -9.91 -58.94 -18.87
CA GLU A 961 -11.14 -58.70 -18.08
C GLU A 961 -12.33 -58.27 -18.95
N GLY A 962 -12.12 -58.01 -20.24
CA GLY A 962 -13.17 -57.60 -21.17
C GLY A 962 -13.60 -56.13 -21.03
N VAL A 963 -12.89 -55.33 -20.24
CA VAL A 963 -13.10 -53.87 -20.15
C VAL A 963 -12.71 -53.20 -21.46
N ILE A 964 -11.59 -53.63 -22.08
CA ILE A 964 -11.22 -53.25 -23.44
C ILE A 964 -11.71 -54.34 -24.40
N ALA A 965 -12.60 -53.98 -25.32
CA ALA A 965 -13.09 -54.90 -26.34
C ALA A 965 -12.04 -55.14 -27.44
N LYS A 966 -11.26 -54.10 -27.77
CA LYS A 966 -10.14 -54.21 -28.72
C LYS A 966 -9.06 -53.15 -28.44
N ALA A 967 -7.80 -53.57 -28.49
CA ALA A 967 -6.65 -52.66 -28.45
C ALA A 967 -5.90 -52.63 -29.78
N GLY A 968 -5.71 -51.44 -30.34
CA GLY A 968 -4.86 -51.20 -31.50
C GLY A 968 -3.49 -50.67 -31.09
N LEU A 969 -2.52 -51.56 -30.90
CA LEU A 969 -1.17 -51.21 -30.47
C LEU A 969 -0.27 -50.89 -31.69
N ALA A 970 0.31 -49.68 -31.70
CA ALA A 970 1.16 -49.19 -32.79
C ALA A 970 2.55 -48.79 -32.28
N PHE A 971 3.57 -49.56 -32.66
CA PHE A 971 4.98 -49.29 -32.33
C PHE A 971 5.75 -48.84 -33.57
N SER A 972 6.07 -47.55 -33.61
CA SER A 972 6.56 -46.89 -34.83
C SER A 972 7.99 -47.24 -35.25
N ARG A 973 8.79 -47.86 -34.35
CA ARG A 973 10.22 -48.13 -34.56
C ARG A 973 10.64 -49.59 -34.38
N ASP A 974 9.72 -50.52 -34.10
CA ASP A 974 10.02 -51.95 -33.90
C ASP A 974 10.33 -52.70 -35.22
N GLY A 975 9.93 -52.15 -36.36
CA GLY A 975 10.15 -52.74 -37.68
C GLY A 975 10.67 -51.75 -38.72
N PRO A 976 10.99 -52.23 -39.94
CA PRO A 976 11.50 -51.39 -41.02
C PRO A 976 10.44 -50.40 -41.58
N LYS A 977 9.15 -50.67 -41.36
CA LYS A 977 8.04 -49.79 -41.73
C LYS A 977 7.48 -49.13 -40.47
N LYS A 978 7.18 -47.83 -40.54
CA LYS A 978 6.56 -47.11 -39.44
C LYS A 978 5.09 -47.49 -39.32
N VAL A 979 4.69 -47.99 -38.15
CA VAL A 979 3.30 -48.31 -37.82
C VAL A 979 2.78 -47.25 -36.86
N TYR A 980 1.68 -46.59 -37.21
CA TYR A 980 1.03 -45.57 -36.39
C TYR A 980 -0.45 -45.93 -36.15
N ILE A 981 -1.10 -45.21 -35.23
CA ILE A 981 -2.48 -45.51 -34.82
C ILE A 981 -3.48 -45.40 -35.97
N GLN A 982 -3.29 -44.47 -36.91
CA GLN A 982 -4.16 -44.32 -38.08
C GLN A 982 -4.14 -45.57 -38.98
N HIS A 983 -3.00 -46.28 -39.04
CA HIS A 983 -2.93 -47.55 -39.77
C HIS A 983 -3.78 -48.62 -39.08
N LYS A 984 -3.77 -48.67 -37.74
CA LYS A 984 -4.61 -49.57 -36.94
C LYS A 984 -6.09 -49.22 -37.02
N MET A 985 -6.41 -47.93 -37.05
CA MET A 985 -7.79 -47.47 -37.25
C MET A 985 -8.32 -47.81 -38.65
N LEU A 986 -7.47 -47.73 -39.68
CA LEU A 986 -7.85 -48.13 -41.05
C LEU A 986 -8.07 -49.64 -41.18
N GLU A 987 -7.31 -50.48 -40.46
CA GLU A 987 -7.57 -51.93 -40.35
C GLU A 987 -8.99 -52.19 -39.78
N ASP A 988 -9.48 -51.29 -38.92
CA ASP A 988 -10.74 -51.39 -38.20
C ASP A 988 -11.87 -50.51 -38.76
N SER A 989 -11.69 -49.98 -39.98
CA SER A 989 -12.50 -48.90 -40.54
C SER A 989 -14.02 -49.15 -40.47
N GLU A 990 -14.45 -50.37 -40.79
CA GLU A 990 -15.88 -50.74 -40.84
C GLU A 990 -16.52 -50.70 -39.45
N VAL A 991 -15.83 -51.24 -38.45
CA VAL A 991 -16.33 -51.30 -37.06
C VAL A 991 -16.29 -49.92 -36.42
N LEU A 992 -15.23 -49.15 -36.65
CA LEU A 992 -15.12 -47.78 -36.12
C LEU A 992 -16.21 -46.87 -36.67
N THR A 993 -16.48 -46.95 -37.98
CA THR A 993 -17.55 -46.16 -38.56
C THR A 993 -18.91 -46.57 -38.02
N LYS A 994 -19.18 -47.87 -37.86
CA LYS A 994 -20.42 -48.32 -37.22
C LYS A 994 -20.56 -47.78 -35.79
N MET A 995 -19.52 -47.90 -34.97
CA MET A 995 -19.50 -47.41 -33.59
C MET A 995 -19.76 -45.90 -33.53
N LEU A 996 -19.11 -45.11 -34.39
CA LEU A 996 -19.22 -43.66 -34.38
C LEU A 996 -20.55 -43.17 -34.98
N HIS A 997 -20.99 -43.77 -36.09
CA HIS A 997 -22.14 -43.30 -36.85
C HIS A 997 -23.46 -43.98 -36.47
N ASP A 998 -23.51 -45.32 -36.48
CA ASP A 998 -24.76 -46.06 -36.30
C ASP A 998 -25.10 -46.24 -34.80
N ASP A 999 -24.09 -46.42 -33.95
CA ASP A 999 -24.24 -46.72 -32.52
C ASP A 999 -24.06 -45.50 -31.60
N ASN A 1000 -23.98 -44.29 -32.18
CA ASN A 1000 -23.81 -43.01 -31.49
C ASN A 1000 -22.61 -42.94 -30.51
N GLY A 1001 -21.50 -43.60 -30.84
CA GLY A 1001 -20.30 -43.61 -30.02
C GLY A 1001 -19.55 -42.27 -29.96
N VAL A 1002 -18.53 -42.25 -29.10
CA VAL A 1002 -17.68 -41.08 -28.83
C VAL A 1002 -16.22 -41.40 -29.16
N PHE A 1003 -15.53 -40.44 -29.77
CA PHE A 1003 -14.11 -40.51 -30.10
C PHE A 1003 -13.29 -39.50 -29.30
N TYR A 1004 -12.23 -39.99 -28.65
CA TYR A 1004 -11.25 -39.19 -27.91
C TYR A 1004 -9.85 -39.40 -28.48
N LEU A 1005 -9.12 -38.30 -28.71
CA LEU A 1005 -7.69 -38.33 -29.02
C LEU A 1005 -6.94 -37.50 -27.98
N CYS A 1006 -5.90 -38.09 -27.38
CA CYS A 1006 -4.98 -37.38 -26.51
C CYS A 1006 -3.53 -37.62 -26.93
N GLY A 1007 -2.74 -36.54 -27.02
CA GLY A 1007 -1.33 -36.63 -27.43
C GLY A 1007 -0.82 -35.40 -28.19
N PRO A 1008 0.28 -35.54 -28.96
CA PRO A 1008 0.84 -34.42 -29.72
C PRO A 1008 -0.07 -34.02 -30.90
N THR A 1009 0.06 -32.78 -31.38
CA THR A 1009 -0.75 -32.22 -32.48
C THR A 1009 -0.46 -32.77 -33.88
N TRP A 1010 0.77 -33.22 -34.17
CA TRP A 1010 1.19 -33.64 -35.52
C TRP A 1010 0.39 -34.79 -36.18
N PRO A 1011 -0.16 -35.79 -35.47
CA PRO A 1011 -0.95 -36.88 -36.06
C PRO A 1011 -2.44 -36.55 -36.21
N VAL A 1012 -2.92 -35.39 -35.74
CA VAL A 1012 -4.34 -35.01 -35.83
C VAL A 1012 -4.85 -35.05 -37.27
N PRO A 1013 -4.13 -34.50 -38.29
CA PRO A 1013 -4.58 -34.57 -39.68
C PRO A 1013 -4.69 -36.01 -40.18
N ASP A 1014 -3.69 -36.86 -39.88
CA ASP A 1014 -3.68 -38.26 -40.32
C ASP A 1014 -4.82 -39.08 -39.71
N VAL A 1015 -5.15 -38.83 -38.44
CA VAL A 1015 -6.27 -39.47 -37.73
C VAL A 1015 -7.61 -39.00 -38.30
N TYR A 1016 -7.74 -37.70 -38.57
CA TYR A 1016 -8.92 -37.12 -39.21
C TYR A 1016 -9.14 -37.73 -40.60
N GLU A 1017 -8.10 -37.80 -41.43
CA GLU A 1017 -8.17 -38.43 -42.75
C GLU A 1017 -8.52 -39.92 -42.66
N ALA A 1018 -7.99 -40.65 -41.68
CA ALA A 1018 -8.33 -42.06 -41.49
C ALA A 1018 -9.81 -42.26 -41.15
N LEU A 1019 -10.39 -41.41 -40.30
CA LEU A 1019 -11.81 -41.45 -39.95
C LEU A 1019 -12.71 -41.05 -41.13
N VAL A 1020 -12.35 -40.00 -41.88
CA VAL A 1020 -13.06 -39.59 -43.09
C VAL A 1020 -13.04 -40.70 -44.14
N ASN A 1021 -11.88 -41.30 -44.39
CA ASN A 1021 -11.76 -42.41 -45.33
C ASN A 1021 -12.57 -43.64 -44.89
N ALA A 1022 -12.64 -43.91 -43.59
CA ALA A 1022 -13.48 -44.97 -43.04
C ALA A 1022 -14.98 -44.69 -43.28
N LEU A 1023 -15.43 -43.46 -43.03
CA LEU A 1023 -16.81 -43.01 -43.28
C LEU A 1023 -17.21 -43.14 -44.75
N VAL A 1024 -16.36 -42.66 -45.66
CA VAL A 1024 -16.56 -42.75 -47.13
C VAL A 1024 -16.71 -44.20 -47.56
N LYS A 1025 -15.83 -45.08 -47.10
CA LYS A 1025 -15.85 -46.51 -47.46
C LYS A 1025 -17.09 -47.23 -46.96
N TYR A 1026 -17.62 -46.85 -45.80
CA TYR A 1026 -18.75 -47.54 -45.15
C TYR A 1026 -20.13 -47.08 -45.67
N LYS A 1027 -20.34 -45.78 -45.93
CA LYS A 1027 -21.64 -45.23 -46.40
C LYS A 1027 -21.70 -44.91 -47.89
N GLY A 1028 -20.56 -44.90 -48.60
CA GLY A 1028 -20.50 -44.41 -49.99
C GLY A 1028 -20.75 -42.91 -50.11
N SER A 1029 -20.55 -42.15 -49.02
CA SER A 1029 -20.62 -40.69 -48.99
C SER A 1029 -19.42 -40.06 -49.69
N ASP A 1030 -19.61 -38.85 -50.24
CA ASP A 1030 -18.52 -38.02 -50.74
C ASP A 1030 -17.62 -37.53 -49.57
N PRO A 1031 -16.28 -37.50 -49.73
CA PRO A 1031 -15.34 -36.99 -48.72
C PRO A 1031 -15.72 -35.69 -48.03
N VAL A 1032 -16.37 -34.75 -48.72
CA VAL A 1032 -16.81 -33.48 -48.12
C VAL A 1032 -17.88 -33.71 -47.06
N ALA A 1033 -18.92 -34.49 -47.40
CA ALA A 1033 -20.01 -34.81 -46.48
C ALA A 1033 -19.54 -35.64 -45.27
N ALA A 1034 -18.55 -36.52 -45.47
CA ALA A 1034 -17.94 -37.27 -44.36
C ALA A 1034 -17.13 -36.36 -43.42
N GLY A 1035 -16.45 -35.35 -43.96
CA GLY A 1035 -15.78 -34.32 -43.17
C GLY A 1035 -16.76 -33.44 -42.39
N GLU A 1036 -17.82 -32.95 -43.04
CA GLU A 1036 -18.87 -32.15 -42.39
C GLU A 1036 -19.54 -32.90 -41.23
N TYR A 1037 -19.79 -34.19 -41.38
CA TYR A 1037 -20.30 -35.04 -40.30
C TYR A 1037 -19.32 -35.14 -39.13
N LEU A 1038 -18.03 -35.35 -39.39
CA LEU A 1038 -17.04 -35.44 -38.31
C LEU A 1038 -16.86 -34.11 -37.56
N GLU A 1039 -16.98 -32.98 -38.28
CA GLU A 1039 -17.00 -31.66 -37.66
C GLU A 1039 -18.28 -31.43 -36.84
N SER A 1040 -19.46 -31.89 -37.27
CA SER A 1040 -20.68 -31.79 -36.45
C SER A 1040 -20.57 -32.56 -35.13
N LEU A 1041 -19.82 -33.68 -35.12
CA LEU A 1041 -19.55 -34.43 -33.89
C LEU A 1041 -18.71 -33.65 -32.86
N LYS A 1042 -17.97 -32.60 -33.26
CA LYS A 1042 -17.29 -31.71 -32.29
C LYS A 1042 -18.31 -30.89 -31.50
N GLU A 1043 -19.34 -30.39 -32.19
CA GLU A 1043 -20.41 -29.60 -31.56
C GLU A 1043 -21.26 -30.46 -30.62
N GLU A 1044 -21.40 -31.75 -30.94
CA GLU A 1044 -22.07 -32.75 -30.08
C GLU A 1044 -21.20 -33.25 -28.91
N GLU A 1045 -19.95 -32.78 -28.77
CA GLU A 1045 -18.95 -33.28 -27.81
C GLU A 1045 -18.66 -34.80 -27.97
N ARG A 1046 -18.85 -35.33 -29.18
CA ARG A 1046 -18.64 -36.74 -29.53
C ARG A 1046 -17.34 -36.99 -30.30
N TYR A 1047 -16.66 -35.94 -30.75
CA TYR A 1047 -15.31 -35.97 -31.29
C TYR A 1047 -14.44 -34.95 -30.55
N VAL A 1048 -13.71 -35.43 -29.54
CA VAL A 1048 -13.00 -34.57 -28.57
C VAL A 1048 -11.50 -34.81 -28.66
N LEU A 1049 -10.76 -33.72 -28.86
CA LEU A 1049 -9.31 -33.73 -29.02
C LEU A 1049 -8.65 -32.94 -27.88
N GLU A 1050 -7.85 -33.61 -27.06
CA GLU A 1050 -7.02 -32.98 -26.02
C GLU A 1050 -5.55 -33.12 -26.43
N VAL A 1051 -5.09 -32.20 -27.27
CA VAL A 1051 -3.75 -32.25 -27.89
C VAL A 1051 -2.86 -31.09 -27.47
N TYR A 1052 -1.55 -31.34 -27.39
CA TYR A 1052 -0.54 -30.40 -26.89
C TYR A 1052 0.70 -30.28 -27.77
#